data_AF-A0AAD7XMR4-F1
#
_entry.id   AF-A0AAD7XMR4-F1
#
_cell.length_a   1.000
_cell.length_b   1.000
_cell.length_c   1.000
_cell.angle_alpha   90.00
_cell.angle_beta   90.00
_cell.angle_gamma   90.00
#
_symmetry.space_group_name_H-M   'P 1'
#
loop_
_entity.id
_entity.type
_entity.pdbx_description
1 polymer ?
#
loop_
_entity_poly.entity_id
_entity_poly.type
_entity_poly.pdbx_seq_one_letter_code
_entity_poly.pdbx_strand_id
1 'polypeptide(L)'
;MSGQGRYEGEFRDGQRHGDGKIMYGDGSRFEGSFEANEKKTGIMTFASGTVYEGEWRLQAPHGRGVIRYASGAKFIGTFENGKKHGTGVFESTDGSTYEGSWVEDAVTGTGRMAYGDGRVYEGEWRDGVRDGTGKCSYPNESVYDGGWSNDERVGYGEMFHADGSVYKGEWMRSQPHGGGSYTFENGDHFEGNWVEGKRAGQGKYEFGKFEPGAHAPPPKPKPPSKAGGKVSPPPPPEDTTAGSSSSASPKPAAVVSGGPAKVNGTYRALKKPGLRGETVYEWNRLFLYHVDKEKHYGIGRKKGAPACLCFTRSADARTDWVAYDAGDWVAATGMTVDFRDEVASSSSEAAPAVVVTSRFANVTGGYALMPDRELNGKAVYWNEEDGKYLWYGPTGTWLVSDTAGVGANGSYSSYVESGPADAPSPEEANWSKAGVTVRRTSPPGDVKNLAEASKAAERGMFRDAEFPSAPESLGREMLGSVRPEDSVWVRPTLLHPPGEPIELFNGIDPNDIMQGALGDCWLLSAISALAEFPAFFVDHLFVTKKLSKEGKYQLKLYDASAGAFETVTVDDAIPCGPATWWEYPRPLFAQPSQNELYILIIEKAFAKLAGGYDKLSGGYPLLALMCMTGCEDLQSWKKLAAGPKAGQWQRSDIAIDKVREAPYNFQQMFTRATAEFNQDPQFFDFLKSCDDRNFIMAASISGSTIEKARDDGLVERHAYSLIAVKHVKGIKLCQLRNPWGNDREWNGAWSDGSPEWTKHPDVKKQLGYEESDDGLFYMHFDDFKRIYDGVQICAIEMSTKRASSFRW
;
A
#
# COMPACT_ATOMS: atom_id res chain seq x y z
N MET A 1 -3.58 44.35 8.13
CA MET A 1 -3.11 45.11 6.95
C MET A 1 -1.63 44.85 6.76
N SER A 2 -1.20 44.28 5.63
CA SER A 2 0.04 44.59 4.87
C SER A 2 0.38 43.42 3.92
N GLY A 3 0.26 43.66 2.62
CA GLY A 3 0.60 42.70 1.57
C GLY A 3 -0.23 42.89 0.30
N GLN A 4 -0.38 44.13 -0.18
CA GLN A 4 -1.07 44.39 -1.46
C GLN A 4 -0.23 43.83 -2.60
N GLY A 5 -0.65 42.70 -3.18
CA GLY A 5 -0.16 42.26 -4.48
C GLY A 5 -0.72 43.16 -5.58
N ARG A 6 0.05 43.41 -6.63
CA ARG A 6 -0.35 44.19 -7.81
C ARG A 6 -0.62 43.24 -8.98
N TYR A 7 -1.74 43.42 -9.67
CA TYR A 7 -2.03 42.73 -10.94
C TYR A 7 -2.01 43.71 -12.10
N GLU A 8 -1.46 43.29 -13.23
CA GLU A 8 -1.49 43.99 -14.51
C GLU A 8 -1.90 43.00 -15.60
N GLY A 9 -3.02 43.23 -16.29
CA GLY A 9 -3.50 42.32 -17.34
C GLY A 9 -4.94 42.61 -17.72
N GLU A 10 -5.50 41.76 -18.58
CA GLU A 10 -6.88 41.93 -19.05
C GLU A 10 -7.91 41.52 -17.98
N PHE A 11 -9.07 42.16 -18.04
CA PHE A 11 -10.22 41.81 -17.22
C PHE A 11 -11.43 41.57 -18.13
N ARG A 12 -12.20 40.52 -17.82
CA ARG A 12 -13.52 40.24 -18.40
C ARG A 12 -14.51 40.03 -17.26
N ASP A 13 -15.62 40.77 -17.28
CA ASP A 13 -16.67 40.72 -16.25
C ASP A 13 -16.14 40.90 -14.81
N GLY A 14 -15.14 41.76 -14.64
CA GLY A 14 -14.50 42.03 -13.34
C GLY A 14 -13.52 40.94 -12.86
N GLN A 15 -13.27 39.91 -13.67
CA GLN A 15 -12.35 38.81 -13.37
C GLN A 15 -11.11 38.90 -14.25
N ARG A 16 -9.94 38.50 -13.73
CA ARG A 16 -8.70 38.42 -14.52
C ARG A 16 -8.88 37.41 -15.64
N HIS A 17 -8.53 37.81 -16.85
CA HIS A 17 -8.69 37.01 -18.06
C HIS A 17 -7.51 37.32 -19.00
N GLY A 18 -7.23 36.47 -19.99
CA GLY A 18 -6.15 36.70 -20.95
C GLY A 18 -4.77 36.73 -20.28
N ASP A 19 -3.79 37.35 -20.93
CA ASP A 19 -2.44 37.42 -20.36
C ASP A 19 -2.33 38.48 -19.26
N GLY A 20 -1.56 38.17 -18.22
CA GLY A 20 -1.34 39.12 -17.13
C GLY A 20 -0.15 38.76 -16.24
N LYS A 21 0.13 39.68 -15.31
CA LYS A 21 1.23 39.62 -14.37
C LYS A 21 0.74 39.91 -12.96
N ILE A 22 1.16 39.10 -11.99
CA ILE A 22 0.94 39.35 -10.57
C ILE A 22 2.30 39.56 -9.90
N MET A 23 2.45 40.67 -9.19
CA MET A 23 3.53 40.92 -8.24
C MET A 23 2.98 40.71 -6.83
N TYR A 24 3.54 39.76 -6.09
CA TYR A 24 3.14 39.46 -4.72
C TYR A 24 3.94 40.30 -3.71
N GLY A 25 3.39 40.51 -2.53
CA GLY A 25 4.02 41.36 -1.49
C GLY A 25 5.32 40.79 -0.91
N ASP A 26 5.57 39.49 -1.08
CA ASP A 26 6.80 38.78 -0.70
C ASP A 26 7.92 38.92 -1.74
N GLY A 27 7.66 39.57 -2.88
CA GLY A 27 8.59 39.69 -4.00
C GLY A 27 8.48 38.58 -5.05
N SER A 28 7.60 37.59 -4.83
CA SER A 28 7.27 36.59 -5.85
C SER A 28 6.55 37.25 -7.03
N ARG A 29 6.68 36.68 -8.23
CA ARG A 29 5.99 37.17 -9.43
C ARG A 29 5.44 36.03 -10.27
N PHE A 30 4.26 36.23 -10.84
CA PHE A 30 3.66 35.35 -11.83
C PHE A 30 3.44 36.11 -13.13
N GLU A 31 3.73 35.49 -14.27
CA GLU A 31 3.41 36.01 -15.61
C GLU A 31 2.82 34.87 -16.46
N GLY A 32 1.62 35.06 -17.00
CA GLY A 32 0.93 34.01 -17.74
C GLY A 32 -0.53 34.31 -18.05
N SER A 33 -1.23 33.30 -18.56
CA SER A 33 -2.62 33.38 -18.95
C SER A 33 -3.58 33.14 -17.79
N PHE A 34 -4.73 33.82 -17.85
CA PHE A 34 -5.80 33.76 -16.88
C PHE A 34 -7.15 33.46 -17.54
N GLU A 35 -8.00 32.74 -16.83
CA GLU A 35 -9.40 32.58 -17.15
C GLU A 35 -10.20 32.59 -15.85
N ALA A 36 -11.18 33.50 -15.75
CA ALA A 36 -12.06 33.61 -14.58
C ALA A 36 -11.30 33.72 -13.24
N ASN A 37 -10.28 34.59 -13.17
CA ASN A 37 -9.34 34.76 -12.05
C ASN A 37 -8.32 33.64 -11.80
N GLU A 38 -8.44 32.50 -12.47
CA GLU A 38 -7.51 31.37 -12.36
C GLU A 38 -6.34 31.51 -13.31
N LYS A 39 -5.15 31.12 -12.85
CA LYS A 39 -3.98 30.93 -13.73
C LYS A 39 -4.20 29.67 -14.56
N LYS A 40 -3.89 29.69 -15.86
CA LYS A 40 -3.96 28.51 -16.73
C LYS A 40 -2.59 28.04 -17.20
N THR A 41 -1.75 28.95 -17.69
CA THR A 41 -0.35 28.66 -18.04
C THR A 41 0.51 29.84 -17.66
N GLY A 42 1.75 29.62 -17.23
CA GLY A 42 2.64 30.74 -16.93
C GLY A 42 3.85 30.38 -16.10
N ILE A 43 4.64 31.42 -15.84
CA ILE A 43 5.89 31.38 -15.11
C ILE A 43 5.70 32.01 -13.74
N MET A 44 5.87 31.24 -12.68
CA MET A 44 6.03 31.74 -11.31
C MET A 44 7.51 31.80 -10.97
N THR A 45 8.00 32.98 -10.61
CA THR A 45 9.28 33.15 -9.93
C THR A 45 9.01 33.44 -8.45
N PHE A 46 9.38 32.51 -7.58
CA PHE A 46 9.25 32.68 -6.14
C PHE A 46 10.36 33.59 -5.59
N ALA A 47 10.11 34.27 -4.48
CA ALA A 47 11.11 35.08 -3.79
C ALA A 47 12.37 34.30 -3.39
N SER A 48 12.26 32.97 -3.22
CA SER A 48 13.38 32.07 -2.97
C SER A 48 14.34 31.91 -4.16
N GLY A 49 13.96 32.36 -5.36
CA GLY A 49 14.69 32.13 -6.61
C GLY A 49 14.27 30.87 -7.37
N THR A 50 13.35 30.06 -6.82
CA THR A 50 12.75 28.93 -7.54
C THR A 50 11.83 29.44 -8.64
N VAL A 51 11.87 28.78 -9.81
CA VAL A 51 11.05 29.14 -10.97
C VAL A 51 10.22 27.93 -11.39
N TYR A 52 8.91 28.09 -11.51
CA TYR A 52 8.03 27.13 -12.15
C TYR A 52 7.49 27.71 -13.46
N GLU A 53 7.54 26.93 -14.53
CA GLU A 53 6.95 27.25 -15.84
C GLU A 53 6.07 26.07 -16.27
N GLY A 54 4.78 26.31 -16.47
CA GLY A 54 3.89 25.22 -16.84
C GLY A 54 2.42 25.57 -16.73
N GLU A 55 1.60 24.54 -16.70
CA GLU A 55 0.16 24.66 -16.52
C GLU A 55 -0.21 24.87 -15.05
N TRP A 56 -1.35 25.49 -14.82
CA TRP A 56 -1.84 25.86 -13.49
C TRP A 56 -3.32 25.50 -13.38
N ARG A 57 -3.71 25.08 -12.17
CA ARG A 57 -5.10 24.84 -11.81
C ARG A 57 -5.27 25.18 -10.33
N LEU A 58 -6.35 25.90 -9.98
CA LEU A 58 -6.62 26.31 -8.60
C LEU A 58 -5.42 26.98 -7.88
N GLN A 59 -4.65 27.80 -8.63
CA GLN A 59 -3.45 28.50 -8.15
C GLN A 59 -2.22 27.62 -7.83
N ALA A 60 -2.25 26.32 -8.14
CA ALA A 60 -1.11 25.41 -7.99
C ALA A 60 -0.58 24.93 -9.35
N PRO A 61 0.71 24.54 -9.45
CA PRO A 61 1.25 23.78 -10.58
C PRO A 61 0.37 22.57 -10.94
N HIS A 62 0.06 22.41 -12.21
CA HIS A 62 -0.73 21.28 -12.72
C HIS A 62 -0.24 20.91 -14.12
N GLY A 63 -0.73 19.80 -14.69
CA GLY A 63 -0.42 19.41 -16.07
C GLY A 63 1.09 19.31 -16.31
N ARG A 64 1.56 19.64 -17.51
CA ARG A 64 3.00 19.62 -17.82
C ARG A 64 3.68 20.89 -17.31
N GLY A 65 4.86 20.73 -16.71
CA GLY A 65 5.64 21.85 -16.24
C GLY A 65 7.12 21.56 -16.05
N VAL A 66 7.86 22.63 -15.78
CA VAL A 66 9.28 22.63 -15.46
C VAL A 66 9.46 23.45 -14.19
N ILE A 67 10.00 22.84 -13.14
CA ILE A 67 10.44 23.55 -11.94
C ILE A 67 11.97 23.55 -11.88
N ARG A 68 12.55 24.73 -11.66
CA ARG A 68 13.97 24.98 -11.47
C ARG A 68 14.14 25.50 -10.05
N TYR A 69 14.72 24.70 -9.20
CA TYR A 69 14.94 25.05 -7.81
C TYR A 69 16.09 26.04 -7.68
N ALA A 70 16.03 26.90 -6.66
CA ALA A 70 17.13 27.82 -6.35
C ALA A 70 18.46 27.11 -6.06
N SER A 71 18.41 25.84 -5.64
CA SER A 71 19.58 24.97 -5.45
C SER A 71 20.30 24.61 -6.75
N GLY A 72 19.66 24.78 -7.91
CA GLY A 72 20.15 24.33 -9.22
C GLY A 72 19.56 23.00 -9.68
N ALA A 73 18.84 22.27 -8.81
CA ALA A 73 18.07 21.08 -9.22
C ALA A 73 16.93 21.47 -10.16
N LYS A 74 16.46 20.52 -10.97
CA LYS A 74 15.42 20.74 -11.97
C LYS A 74 14.52 19.53 -12.11
N PHE A 75 13.23 19.75 -12.29
CA PHE A 75 12.29 18.71 -12.69
C PHE A 75 11.52 19.14 -13.94
N ILE A 76 11.32 18.20 -14.86
CA ILE A 76 10.51 18.34 -16.07
C ILE A 76 9.52 17.18 -16.06
N GLY A 77 8.23 17.45 -16.01
CA GLY A 77 7.25 16.38 -15.98
C GLY A 77 5.86 16.88 -15.72
N THR A 78 4.99 15.97 -15.31
CA THR A 78 3.63 16.31 -14.93
C THR A 78 3.51 16.68 -13.45
N PHE A 79 2.53 17.53 -13.16
CA PHE A 79 2.21 18.03 -11.83
C PHE A 79 0.73 17.82 -11.56
N GLU A 80 0.42 17.47 -10.32
CA GLU A 80 -0.94 17.43 -9.82
C GLU A 80 -1.00 18.15 -8.47
N ASN A 81 -1.84 19.18 -8.37
CA ASN A 81 -2.02 20.00 -7.16
C ASN A 81 -0.71 20.51 -6.53
N GLY A 82 0.26 20.92 -7.35
CA GLY A 82 1.54 21.44 -6.88
C GLY A 82 2.64 20.39 -6.66
N LYS A 83 2.31 19.10 -6.67
CA LYS A 83 3.26 18.00 -6.47
C LYS A 83 3.65 17.37 -7.82
N LYS A 84 4.86 16.82 -7.92
CA LYS A 84 5.28 16.02 -9.07
C LYS A 84 4.42 14.75 -9.13
N HIS A 85 3.83 14.48 -10.28
CA HIS A 85 2.92 13.36 -10.49
C HIS A 85 3.08 12.82 -11.92
N GLY A 86 2.67 11.58 -12.19
CA GLY A 86 2.75 10.99 -13.53
C GLY A 86 4.19 10.66 -13.92
N THR A 87 4.66 11.13 -15.07
CA THR A 87 6.05 10.87 -15.52
C THR A 87 6.89 12.14 -15.53
N GLY A 88 8.17 11.99 -15.23
CA GLY A 88 9.07 13.14 -15.23
C GLY A 88 10.54 12.79 -15.08
N VAL A 89 11.36 13.77 -15.44
CA VAL A 89 12.82 13.77 -15.34
C VAL A 89 13.24 14.73 -14.24
N PHE A 90 13.94 14.21 -13.23
CA PHE A 90 14.58 15.01 -12.18
C PHE A 90 16.08 15.03 -12.40
N GLU A 91 16.67 16.22 -12.42
CA GLU A 91 18.11 16.48 -12.47
C GLU A 91 18.52 17.07 -11.10
N SER A 92 19.36 16.34 -10.38
CA SER A 92 19.92 16.75 -9.08
C SER A 92 21.19 17.60 -9.25
N THR A 93 21.59 18.29 -8.20
CA THR A 93 22.76 19.19 -8.21
C THR A 93 24.10 18.45 -8.30
N ASP A 94 24.13 17.17 -7.91
CA ASP A 94 25.29 16.28 -8.03
C ASP A 94 25.46 15.67 -9.44
N GLY A 95 24.57 16.03 -10.37
CA GLY A 95 24.53 15.47 -11.73
C GLY A 95 23.77 14.16 -11.83
N SER A 96 23.21 13.65 -10.73
CA SER A 96 22.31 12.49 -10.77
C SER A 96 21.02 12.83 -11.52
N THR A 97 20.51 11.90 -12.31
CA THR A 97 19.27 12.06 -13.09
C THR A 97 18.34 10.88 -12.88
N TYR A 98 17.08 11.17 -12.59
CA TYR A 98 16.02 10.17 -12.54
C TYR A 98 15.01 10.44 -13.66
N GLU A 99 14.63 9.40 -14.39
CA GLU A 99 13.56 9.43 -15.39
C GLU A 99 12.58 8.29 -15.06
N GLY A 100 11.34 8.61 -14.73
CA GLY A 100 10.37 7.59 -14.36
C GLY A 100 9.08 8.15 -13.79
N SER A 101 8.39 7.33 -12.99
CA SER A 101 7.05 7.65 -12.49
C SER A 101 7.10 8.33 -11.12
N TRP A 102 6.13 9.21 -10.88
CA TRP A 102 6.01 10.04 -9.69
C TRP A 102 4.57 10.02 -9.19
N VAL A 103 4.40 9.92 -7.89
CA VAL A 103 3.11 10.13 -7.22
C VAL A 103 3.39 10.99 -5.99
N GLU A 104 2.74 12.16 -5.93
CA GLU A 104 2.84 13.09 -4.80
C GLU A 104 4.28 13.41 -4.36
N ASP A 105 5.15 13.80 -5.31
CA ASP A 105 6.58 14.07 -5.12
C ASP A 105 7.49 12.85 -4.85
N ALA A 106 6.92 11.66 -4.61
CA ALA A 106 7.67 10.43 -4.44
C ALA A 106 7.93 9.73 -5.78
N VAL A 107 9.14 9.20 -5.92
CA VAL A 107 9.53 8.32 -7.04
C VAL A 107 8.88 6.96 -6.84
N THR A 108 8.17 6.45 -7.85
CA THR A 108 7.43 5.18 -7.78
C THR A 108 7.39 4.49 -9.15
N GLY A 109 6.83 3.29 -9.21
CA GLY A 109 6.66 2.52 -10.45
C GLY A 109 8.01 2.16 -11.08
N THR A 110 8.12 2.22 -12.41
CA THR A 110 9.39 1.95 -13.10
C THR A 110 10.12 3.25 -13.41
N GLY A 111 11.45 3.20 -13.31
CA GLY A 111 12.29 4.34 -13.60
C GLY A 111 13.77 4.02 -13.74
N ARG A 112 14.49 4.97 -14.30
CA ARG A 112 15.91 4.94 -14.58
C ARG A 112 16.62 6.02 -13.78
N MET A 113 17.47 5.62 -12.85
CA MET A 113 18.36 6.50 -12.11
C MET A 113 19.79 6.36 -12.65
N ALA A 114 20.34 7.44 -13.17
CA ALA A 114 21.78 7.56 -13.42
C ALA A 114 22.39 8.44 -12.33
N TYR A 115 23.25 7.85 -11.50
CA TYR A 115 23.89 8.52 -10.38
C TYR A 115 25.11 9.32 -10.87
N GLY A 116 25.45 10.41 -10.18
CA GLY A 116 26.61 11.25 -10.47
C GLY A 116 27.96 10.51 -10.40
N ASP A 117 28.02 9.38 -9.67
CA ASP A 117 29.19 8.50 -9.60
C ASP A 117 29.31 7.50 -10.76
N GLY A 118 28.37 7.51 -11.71
CA GLY A 118 28.36 6.65 -12.88
C GLY A 118 27.59 5.33 -12.73
N ARG A 119 27.01 5.03 -11.55
CA ARG A 119 26.05 3.93 -11.42
C ARG A 119 24.78 4.22 -12.22
N VAL A 120 24.17 3.19 -12.78
CA VAL A 120 22.87 3.29 -13.47
C VAL A 120 21.96 2.18 -12.98
N TYR A 121 20.80 2.53 -12.45
CA TYR A 121 19.74 1.61 -12.08
C TYR A 121 18.55 1.78 -13.01
N GLU A 122 18.04 0.68 -13.55
CA GLU A 122 16.79 0.62 -14.30
C GLU A 122 15.92 -0.47 -13.68
N GLY A 123 14.76 -0.09 -13.15
CA GLY A 123 13.92 -1.04 -12.44
C GLY A 123 12.80 -0.34 -11.70
N GLU A 124 12.28 -1.05 -10.72
CA GLU A 124 11.13 -0.63 -9.93
C GLU A 124 11.52 0.18 -8.70
N TRP A 125 10.62 1.09 -8.34
CA TRP A 125 10.75 2.03 -7.26
C TRP A 125 9.47 2.04 -6.44
N ARG A 126 9.61 2.18 -5.13
CA ARG A 126 8.50 2.47 -4.21
C ARG A 126 8.99 3.51 -3.21
N ASP A 127 8.23 4.58 -3.03
CA ASP A 127 8.49 5.64 -2.04
C ASP A 127 9.93 6.16 -2.02
N GLY A 128 10.55 6.27 -3.21
CA GLY A 128 11.91 6.79 -3.37
C GLY A 128 13.05 5.77 -3.26
N VAL A 129 12.77 4.51 -2.92
CA VAL A 129 13.78 3.44 -2.83
C VAL A 129 13.62 2.40 -3.94
N ARG A 130 14.70 1.69 -4.28
CA ARG A 130 14.64 0.56 -5.22
C ARG A 130 13.93 -0.61 -4.55
N ASP A 131 12.78 -1.00 -5.10
CA ASP A 131 11.94 -2.07 -4.55
C ASP A 131 11.20 -2.76 -5.71
N GLY A 132 11.38 -4.08 -5.82
CA GLY A 132 10.87 -4.87 -6.95
C GLY A 132 11.99 -5.52 -7.76
N THR A 133 11.89 -5.53 -9.09
CA THR A 133 12.95 -6.05 -9.97
C THR A 133 13.73 -4.92 -10.63
N GLY A 134 15.04 -5.13 -10.85
CA GLY A 134 15.83 -4.11 -11.51
C GLY A 134 17.27 -4.50 -11.79
N LYS A 135 17.83 -3.78 -12.76
CA LYS A 135 19.20 -3.93 -13.24
C LYS A 135 20.04 -2.74 -12.81
N CYS A 136 21.11 -2.98 -12.06
CA CYS A 136 22.09 -1.98 -11.66
C CYS A 136 23.43 -2.22 -12.35
N SER A 137 23.86 -1.26 -13.17
CA SER A 137 25.19 -1.23 -13.78
C SER A 137 26.12 -0.34 -12.98
N TYR A 138 27.36 -0.78 -12.79
CA TYR A 138 28.37 -0.09 -11.98
C TYR A 138 29.49 0.51 -12.87
N PRO A 139 30.22 1.54 -12.39
CA PRO A 139 31.31 2.16 -13.16
C PRO A 139 32.44 1.19 -13.54
N ASN A 140 32.65 0.15 -12.72
CA ASN A 140 33.62 -0.92 -12.99
C ASN A 140 33.11 -1.95 -14.01
N GLU A 141 32.01 -1.69 -14.71
CA GLU A 141 31.37 -2.58 -15.68
C GLU A 141 30.69 -3.82 -15.10
N SER A 142 30.68 -3.98 -13.77
CA SER A 142 29.86 -4.99 -13.13
C SER A 142 28.37 -4.67 -13.31
N VAL A 143 27.54 -5.71 -13.36
CA VAL A 143 26.09 -5.60 -13.52
C VAL A 143 25.41 -6.54 -12.54
N TYR A 144 24.43 -6.03 -11.81
CA TYR A 144 23.48 -6.83 -11.07
C TYR A 144 22.12 -6.80 -11.77
N ASP A 145 21.47 -7.94 -11.91
CA ASP A 145 20.11 -8.08 -12.45
C ASP A 145 19.31 -9.01 -11.54
N GLY A 146 18.34 -8.47 -10.80
CA GLY A 146 17.64 -9.26 -9.79
C GLY A 146 16.67 -8.46 -8.91
N GLY A 147 16.31 -9.06 -7.79
CA GLY A 147 15.38 -8.47 -6.83
C GLY A 147 16.01 -7.40 -5.94
N TRP A 148 15.19 -6.39 -5.63
CA TRP A 148 15.50 -5.27 -4.75
C TRP A 148 14.38 -5.12 -3.71
N SER A 149 14.75 -4.75 -2.50
CA SER A 149 13.82 -4.26 -1.49
C SER A 149 14.54 -3.31 -0.56
N ASN A 150 13.96 -2.14 -0.32
CA ASN A 150 14.57 -1.08 0.50
C ASN A 150 16.05 -0.82 0.14
N ASP A 151 16.34 -0.68 -1.16
CA ASP A 151 17.70 -0.46 -1.70
C ASP A 151 18.70 -1.62 -1.55
N GLU A 152 18.30 -2.74 -0.95
CA GLU A 152 19.10 -3.95 -0.80
C GLU A 152 18.79 -5.00 -1.87
N ARG A 153 19.79 -5.77 -2.29
CA ARG A 153 19.57 -6.92 -3.19
C ARG A 153 18.97 -8.08 -2.40
N VAL A 154 17.85 -8.62 -2.89
CA VAL A 154 17.08 -9.69 -2.25
C VAL A 154 16.53 -10.68 -3.28
N GLY A 155 16.19 -11.88 -2.83
CA GLY A 155 15.61 -12.91 -3.70
C GLY A 155 16.60 -13.39 -4.76
N TYR A 156 16.11 -13.93 -5.87
CA TYR A 156 17.00 -14.41 -6.94
C TYR A 156 17.60 -13.24 -7.72
N GLY A 157 18.90 -13.32 -8.03
CA GLY A 157 19.58 -12.33 -8.86
C GLY A 157 20.91 -12.83 -9.42
N GLU A 158 21.32 -12.21 -10.52
CA GLU A 158 22.56 -12.49 -11.23
C GLU A 158 23.52 -11.31 -11.08
N MET A 159 24.75 -11.58 -10.65
CA MET A 159 25.83 -10.62 -10.55
C MET A 159 26.93 -10.99 -11.54
N PHE A 160 27.15 -10.12 -12.51
CA PHE A 160 28.24 -10.18 -13.47
C PHE A 160 29.34 -9.24 -13.00
N HIS A 161 30.50 -9.79 -12.69
CA HIS A 161 31.67 -9.02 -12.27
C HIS A 161 32.53 -8.60 -13.45
N ALA A 162 33.32 -7.56 -13.26
CA ALA A 162 34.22 -7.01 -14.28
C ALA A 162 35.30 -8.00 -14.73
N ASP A 163 35.69 -8.92 -13.84
CA ASP A 163 36.66 -9.99 -14.09
C ASP A 163 36.06 -11.18 -14.87
N GLY A 164 34.78 -11.10 -15.25
CA GLY A 164 34.05 -12.16 -15.94
C GLY A 164 33.49 -13.24 -15.03
N SER A 165 33.70 -13.15 -13.70
CA SER A 165 33.03 -14.04 -12.75
C SER A 165 31.54 -13.72 -12.65
N VAL A 166 30.73 -14.77 -12.45
CA VAL A 166 29.27 -14.65 -12.44
C VAL A 166 28.70 -15.42 -11.26
N TYR A 167 27.92 -14.74 -10.42
CA TYR A 167 27.06 -15.38 -9.44
C TYR A 167 25.61 -15.39 -9.91
N LYS A 168 24.92 -16.52 -9.76
CA LYS A 168 23.49 -16.66 -9.99
C LYS A 168 22.86 -17.42 -8.85
N GLY A 169 22.00 -16.80 -8.07
CA GLY A 169 21.42 -17.45 -6.91
C GLY A 169 20.60 -16.51 -6.06
N GLU A 170 20.24 -16.97 -4.86
CA GLU A 170 19.50 -16.17 -3.90
C GLU A 170 20.40 -15.10 -3.23
N TRP A 171 19.77 -13.98 -2.87
CA TRP A 171 20.35 -12.82 -2.22
C TRP A 171 19.53 -12.47 -0.99
N MET A 172 20.20 -12.05 0.07
CA MET A 172 19.59 -11.50 1.26
C MET A 172 20.52 -10.41 1.81
N ARG A 173 19.96 -9.23 2.12
CA ARG A 173 20.72 -8.08 2.64
C ARG A 173 21.98 -7.78 1.84
N SER A 174 21.83 -7.75 0.52
CA SER A 174 22.92 -7.50 -0.43
C SER A 174 24.05 -8.53 -0.47
N GLN A 175 23.85 -9.73 0.08
CA GLN A 175 24.83 -10.82 0.07
C GLN A 175 24.25 -12.12 -0.54
N PRO A 176 25.07 -12.94 -1.22
CA PRO A 176 24.69 -14.30 -1.59
C PRO A 176 24.14 -15.09 -0.40
N HIS A 177 22.98 -15.70 -0.58
CA HIS A 177 22.29 -16.52 0.41
C HIS A 177 21.62 -17.71 -0.28
N GLY A 178 21.21 -18.74 0.46
CA GLY A 178 20.44 -19.86 -0.06
C GLY A 178 21.13 -20.62 -1.19
N GLY A 179 20.38 -21.12 -2.16
CA GLY A 179 20.93 -21.86 -3.30
C GLY A 179 21.55 -20.92 -4.34
N GLY A 180 22.77 -21.21 -4.80
CA GLY A 180 23.42 -20.41 -5.83
C GLY A 180 24.58 -21.09 -6.54
N SER A 181 24.88 -20.60 -7.73
CA SER A 181 26.02 -21.00 -8.55
C SER A 181 26.97 -19.82 -8.76
N TYR A 182 28.27 -20.09 -8.74
CA TYR A 182 29.34 -19.12 -8.95
C TYR A 182 30.34 -19.67 -9.96
N THR A 183 30.49 -18.98 -11.09
CA THR A 183 31.55 -19.23 -12.06
C THR A 183 32.67 -18.22 -11.83
N PHE A 184 33.88 -18.69 -11.57
CA PHE A 184 35.06 -17.87 -11.30
C PHE A 184 35.75 -17.42 -12.59
N GLU A 185 36.60 -16.39 -12.52
CA GLU A 185 37.41 -15.90 -13.65
C GLU A 185 38.24 -17.01 -14.32
N ASN A 186 38.75 -17.96 -13.52
CA ASN A 186 39.56 -19.08 -14.02
C ASN A 186 38.72 -20.19 -14.70
N GLY A 187 37.39 -20.04 -14.77
CA GLY A 187 36.46 -21.02 -15.31
C GLY A 187 36.01 -22.08 -14.32
N ASP A 188 36.51 -22.07 -13.07
CA ASP A 188 36.00 -22.95 -12.02
C ASP A 188 34.52 -22.65 -11.77
N HIS A 189 33.78 -23.68 -11.39
CA HIS A 189 32.35 -23.57 -11.13
C HIS A 189 32.01 -24.17 -9.76
N PHE A 190 31.27 -23.42 -8.96
CA PHE A 190 30.70 -23.88 -7.70
C PHE A 190 29.18 -23.80 -7.74
N GLU A 191 28.50 -24.86 -7.31
CA GLU A 191 27.05 -24.89 -7.12
C GLU A 191 26.75 -25.43 -5.72
N GLY A 192 26.01 -24.67 -4.89
CA GLY A 192 25.72 -25.09 -3.53
C GLY A 192 25.03 -24.02 -2.70
N ASN A 193 24.96 -24.24 -1.38
CA ASN A 193 24.33 -23.30 -0.47
C ASN A 193 25.27 -22.17 -0.02
N TRP A 194 24.68 -21.02 0.29
CA TRP A 194 25.34 -19.78 0.71
C TRP A 194 24.68 -19.23 1.97
N VAL A 195 25.48 -18.71 2.89
CA VAL A 195 25.03 -17.99 4.09
C VAL A 195 25.94 -16.78 4.29
N GLU A 196 25.36 -15.58 4.30
CA GLU A 196 26.08 -14.30 4.49
C GLU A 196 27.30 -14.17 3.56
N GLY A 197 27.08 -14.42 2.26
CA GLY A 197 28.11 -14.32 1.23
C GLY A 197 29.17 -15.41 1.25
N LYS A 198 29.06 -16.39 2.16
CA LYS A 198 30.01 -17.50 2.29
C LYS A 198 29.37 -18.81 1.84
N ARG A 199 30.13 -19.60 1.08
CA ARG A 199 29.77 -20.99 0.74
C ARG A 199 29.57 -21.79 2.02
N ALA A 200 28.44 -22.47 2.15
CA ALA A 200 28.04 -23.21 3.33
C ALA A 200 27.29 -24.51 2.96
N GLY A 201 27.34 -25.52 3.82
CA GLY A 201 26.62 -26.77 3.59
C GLY A 201 27.21 -27.64 2.45
N GLN A 202 26.34 -28.41 1.78
CA GLN A 202 26.74 -29.24 0.65
C GLN A 202 26.83 -28.40 -0.64
N GLY A 203 27.85 -28.67 -1.44
CA GLY A 203 28.04 -28.05 -2.75
C GLY A 203 28.97 -28.88 -3.64
N LYS A 204 28.88 -28.66 -4.94
CA LYS A 204 29.70 -29.26 -5.98
C LYS A 204 30.69 -28.21 -6.49
N TYR A 205 31.98 -28.57 -6.55
CA TYR A 205 33.01 -27.73 -7.14
C TYR A 205 33.62 -28.46 -8.34
N GLU A 206 33.64 -27.81 -9.49
CA GLU A 206 34.21 -28.31 -10.73
C GLU A 206 35.36 -27.41 -11.17
N PHE A 207 36.50 -28.02 -11.48
CA PHE A 207 37.66 -27.28 -11.98
C PHE A 207 37.48 -26.97 -13.46
N GLY A 208 37.58 -25.68 -13.80
CA GLY A 208 37.38 -25.18 -15.16
C GLY A 208 38.52 -25.56 -16.10
N LYS A 209 38.20 -25.71 -17.39
CA LYS A 209 39.19 -25.55 -18.47
C LYS A 209 39.07 -24.10 -18.93
N PHE A 210 40.15 -23.33 -18.81
CA PHE A 210 40.17 -21.93 -19.19
C PHE A 210 39.79 -21.76 -20.68
N GLU A 211 38.60 -21.21 -20.94
CA GLU A 211 38.16 -20.75 -22.26
C GLU A 211 37.93 -19.23 -22.22
N PRO A 212 38.75 -18.42 -22.90
CA PRO A 212 38.60 -16.96 -22.88
C PRO A 212 37.25 -16.53 -23.50
N GLY A 213 36.39 -15.87 -22.72
CA GLY A 213 35.23 -15.12 -23.23
C GLY A 213 33.85 -15.79 -23.12
N ALA A 214 33.66 -16.83 -22.32
CA ALA A 214 32.40 -17.59 -22.25
C ALA A 214 31.21 -16.82 -21.62
N HIS A 215 31.43 -15.73 -20.87
CA HIS A 215 30.38 -15.01 -20.16
C HIS A 215 30.54 -13.49 -20.30
N ALA A 216 30.09 -12.92 -21.42
CA ALA A 216 30.06 -11.46 -21.58
C ALA A 216 28.94 -10.86 -20.70
N PRO A 217 29.20 -9.75 -19.98
CA PRO A 217 28.15 -9.06 -19.24
C PRO A 217 27.06 -8.56 -20.21
N PRO A 218 25.79 -8.51 -19.78
CA PRO A 218 24.72 -7.98 -20.62
C PRO A 218 25.01 -6.52 -20.99
N PRO A 219 24.57 -6.03 -22.17
CA PRO A 219 24.90 -4.69 -22.65
C PRO A 219 24.51 -3.61 -21.64
N LYS A 220 25.39 -2.61 -21.49
CA LYS A 220 25.15 -1.42 -20.67
C LYS A 220 23.87 -0.71 -21.15
N PRO A 221 23.03 -0.19 -20.24
CA PRO A 221 21.87 0.59 -20.64
C PRO A 221 22.30 1.87 -21.37
N LYS A 222 21.55 2.28 -22.40
CA LYS A 222 21.88 3.46 -23.19
C LYS A 222 21.83 4.74 -22.31
N PRO A 223 22.74 5.71 -22.51
CA PRO A 223 22.62 7.01 -21.86
C PRO A 223 21.37 7.78 -22.35
N PRO A 224 20.79 8.67 -21.52
CA PRO A 224 19.61 9.43 -21.91
C PRO A 224 19.93 10.38 -23.06
N SER A 225 18.97 10.56 -23.98
CA SER A 225 19.06 11.57 -25.02
C SER A 225 19.04 12.96 -24.37
N LYS A 226 20.09 13.77 -24.58
CA LYS A 226 20.12 15.17 -24.11
C LYS A 226 18.92 15.92 -24.72
N ALA A 227 17.95 16.29 -23.89
CA ALA A 227 16.80 17.11 -24.27
C ALA A 227 17.25 18.56 -24.54
N GLY A 228 17.79 18.78 -25.73
CA GLY A 228 18.07 20.09 -26.31
C GLY A 228 17.20 20.29 -27.55
N GLY A 229 15.92 20.56 -27.39
CA GLY A 229 15.01 20.87 -28.50
C GLY A 229 13.77 21.58 -27.99
N LYS A 230 13.55 22.83 -28.42
CA LYS A 230 12.35 23.62 -28.15
C LYS A 230 11.11 22.83 -28.59
N VAL A 231 10.15 22.65 -27.69
CA VAL A 231 8.85 22.04 -27.98
C VAL A 231 7.93 23.13 -28.54
N SER A 232 7.53 22.99 -29.80
CA SER A 232 6.47 23.79 -30.44
C SER A 232 5.10 23.12 -30.21
N PRO A 233 3.99 23.90 -30.11
CA PRO A 233 2.67 23.37 -29.80
C PRO A 233 2.02 22.62 -30.99
N PRO A 234 1.13 21.64 -30.74
CA PRO A 234 0.46 20.84 -31.77
C PRO A 234 -0.78 21.55 -32.36
N PRO A 235 -1.21 21.17 -33.60
CA PRO A 235 -2.36 21.76 -34.27
C PRO A 235 -3.72 21.18 -33.78
N PRO A 236 -4.84 21.89 -34.05
CA PRO A 236 -6.18 21.50 -33.58
C PRO A 236 -6.80 20.32 -34.37
N PRO A 237 -7.85 19.66 -33.82
CA PRO A 237 -8.41 18.44 -34.39
C PRO A 237 -9.34 18.71 -35.58
N GLU A 238 -9.28 17.84 -36.60
CA GLU A 238 -10.21 17.82 -37.73
C GLU A 238 -11.10 16.57 -37.74
N ASP A 239 -12.19 16.76 -38.46
CA ASP A 239 -13.49 16.12 -38.48
C ASP A 239 -13.58 14.67 -38.98
N THR A 240 -14.70 14.05 -38.57
CA THR A 240 -15.22 12.76 -39.04
C THR A 240 -15.48 12.72 -40.56
N THR A 241 -15.21 11.60 -41.23
CA THR A 241 -16.08 11.01 -42.28
C THR A 241 -15.66 9.58 -42.66
N ALA A 242 -16.67 8.82 -43.12
CA ALA A 242 -16.70 7.37 -43.34
C ALA A 242 -16.03 6.88 -44.64
N GLY A 243 -15.71 5.57 -44.70
CA GLY A 243 -15.34 4.86 -45.93
C GLY A 243 -15.36 3.33 -45.78
N SER A 244 -16.16 2.67 -46.61
CA SER A 244 -16.47 1.23 -46.68
C SER A 244 -15.48 0.36 -47.49
N SER A 245 -15.46 -0.96 -47.28
CA SER A 245 -15.37 -2.08 -48.28
C SER A 245 -14.78 -3.35 -47.61
N SER A 246 -15.44 -4.51 -47.50
CA SER A 246 -15.91 -5.55 -48.46
C SER A 246 -14.99 -6.79 -48.53
N SER A 247 -15.51 -7.91 -47.99
CA SER A 247 -15.42 -9.35 -48.38
C SER A 247 -14.17 -9.94 -49.06
N ALA A 248 -13.72 -11.11 -48.56
CA ALA A 248 -13.79 -12.39 -49.29
C ALA A 248 -13.27 -13.58 -48.46
N SER A 249 -14.01 -14.70 -48.47
CA SER A 249 -13.56 -16.02 -48.01
C SER A 249 -12.87 -16.80 -49.13
N PRO A 250 -12.12 -17.86 -48.81
CA PRO A 250 -12.34 -19.12 -49.53
C PRO A 250 -12.38 -20.37 -48.62
N LYS A 251 -12.99 -21.42 -49.19
CA LYS A 251 -13.30 -22.75 -48.62
C LYS A 251 -12.51 -23.83 -49.44
N PRO A 252 -12.66 -25.15 -49.20
CA PRO A 252 -11.67 -26.05 -48.61
C PRO A 252 -11.16 -27.19 -49.53
N ALA A 253 -10.13 -27.94 -49.12
CA ALA A 253 -9.72 -29.26 -49.64
C ALA A 253 -8.69 -29.89 -48.66
N ALA A 254 -8.51 -31.18 -48.42
CA ALA A 254 -9.12 -32.43 -48.86
C ALA A 254 -8.82 -33.53 -47.80
N VAL A 255 -9.63 -34.59 -47.82
CA VAL A 255 -9.57 -35.77 -46.93
C VAL A 255 -8.55 -36.80 -47.45
N VAL A 256 -7.77 -37.41 -46.55
CA VAL A 256 -6.97 -38.62 -46.81
C VAL A 256 -7.39 -39.72 -45.82
N SER A 257 -7.79 -40.87 -46.38
CA SER A 257 -8.03 -42.20 -45.77
C SER A 257 -6.78 -42.73 -45.06
N GLY A 258 -6.78 -43.48 -43.95
CA GLY A 258 -7.78 -44.35 -43.35
C GLY A 258 -7.08 -45.66 -42.95
N GLY A 259 -6.56 -45.74 -41.72
CA GLY A 259 -6.34 -46.97 -40.95
C GLY A 259 -7.15 -46.87 -39.65
N PRO A 260 -7.48 -47.97 -38.95
CA PRO A 260 -8.47 -47.93 -37.87
C PRO A 260 -7.99 -47.02 -36.74
N ALA A 261 -8.65 -45.88 -36.61
CA ALA A 261 -8.40 -44.92 -35.53
C ALA A 261 -8.73 -45.60 -34.20
N LYS A 262 -7.76 -45.59 -33.26
CA LYS A 262 -7.89 -46.14 -31.91
C LYS A 262 -9.12 -45.53 -31.19
N VAL A 263 -10.12 -46.37 -30.89
CA VAL A 263 -11.35 -46.00 -30.14
C VAL A 263 -11.17 -46.17 -28.62
N ASN A 264 -9.96 -46.56 -28.18
CA ASN A 264 -9.61 -46.74 -26.76
C ASN A 264 -9.62 -45.41 -26.02
N GLY A 265 -10.40 -45.31 -24.95
CA GLY A 265 -10.57 -44.06 -24.21
C GLY A 265 -11.31 -44.22 -22.88
N THR A 266 -11.27 -43.17 -22.06
CA THR A 266 -11.93 -43.14 -20.74
C THR A 266 -13.26 -42.40 -20.85
N TYR A 267 -14.37 -43.13 -20.78
CA TYR A 267 -15.70 -42.59 -21.07
C TYR A 267 -16.37 -42.05 -19.80
N ARG A 268 -16.86 -40.81 -19.87
CA ARG A 268 -17.53 -40.12 -18.74
C ARG A 268 -19.05 -40.14 -18.92
N ALA A 269 -19.79 -40.44 -17.85
CA ALA A 269 -21.24 -40.42 -17.86
C ALA A 269 -21.80 -39.01 -18.16
N LEU A 270 -22.80 -38.93 -19.02
CA LEU A 270 -23.55 -37.72 -19.32
C LEU A 270 -24.77 -37.60 -18.42
N LYS A 271 -25.04 -36.39 -17.92
CA LYS A 271 -26.19 -36.10 -17.03
C LYS A 271 -27.55 -36.34 -17.69
N LYS A 272 -27.65 -36.26 -19.02
CA LYS A 272 -28.89 -36.54 -19.76
C LYS A 272 -28.92 -38.01 -20.19
N PRO A 273 -29.98 -38.78 -19.89
CA PRO A 273 -30.09 -40.16 -20.34
C PRO A 273 -30.11 -40.26 -21.87
N GLY A 274 -29.80 -41.44 -22.36
CA GLY A 274 -29.91 -41.82 -23.76
C GLY A 274 -31.36 -42.02 -24.18
N LEU A 275 -31.55 -42.29 -25.47
CA LEU A 275 -32.89 -42.40 -26.05
C LEU A 275 -33.69 -43.59 -25.48
N ARG A 276 -33.04 -44.54 -24.82
CA ARG A 276 -33.67 -45.69 -24.17
C ARG A 276 -33.65 -45.57 -22.64
N GLY A 277 -33.36 -44.38 -22.10
CA GLY A 277 -33.31 -44.11 -20.66
C GLY A 277 -32.01 -44.55 -19.98
N GLU A 278 -31.03 -45.02 -20.75
CA GLU A 278 -29.74 -45.49 -20.28
C GLU A 278 -28.78 -44.35 -19.95
N THR A 279 -27.80 -44.60 -19.10
CA THR A 279 -26.67 -43.69 -18.92
C THR A 279 -25.81 -43.73 -20.19
N VAL A 280 -25.62 -42.59 -20.83
CA VAL A 280 -24.74 -42.47 -22.01
C VAL A 280 -23.41 -41.91 -21.55
N TYR A 281 -22.32 -42.46 -22.06
CA TYR A 281 -20.98 -41.99 -21.74
C TYR A 281 -20.34 -41.35 -22.98
N GLU A 282 -19.51 -40.33 -22.80
CA GLU A 282 -18.82 -39.66 -23.91
C GLU A 282 -17.31 -39.61 -23.68
N TRP A 283 -16.55 -39.82 -24.76
CA TRP A 283 -15.12 -39.54 -24.82
C TRP A 283 -14.74 -39.14 -26.25
N ASN A 284 -14.02 -38.03 -26.41
CA ASN A 284 -13.49 -37.56 -27.69
C ASN A 284 -14.55 -37.52 -28.83
N ARG A 285 -15.75 -37.01 -28.53
CA ARG A 285 -16.93 -36.93 -29.42
C ARG A 285 -17.48 -38.28 -29.89
N LEU A 286 -17.13 -39.37 -29.21
CA LEU A 286 -17.74 -40.68 -29.35
C LEU A 286 -18.61 -40.98 -28.14
N PHE A 287 -19.79 -41.53 -28.39
CA PHE A 287 -20.78 -41.84 -27.36
C PHE A 287 -20.90 -43.36 -27.20
N LEU A 288 -20.86 -43.82 -25.96
CA LEU A 288 -21.11 -45.18 -25.54
C LEU A 288 -22.55 -45.26 -24.99
N TYR A 289 -23.39 -46.10 -25.60
CA TYR A 289 -24.82 -46.21 -25.31
C TYR A 289 -25.35 -47.62 -25.60
N HIS A 290 -26.56 -47.95 -25.16
CA HIS A 290 -27.18 -49.25 -25.45
C HIS A 290 -27.73 -49.28 -26.88
N VAL A 291 -27.29 -50.26 -27.68
CA VAL A 291 -27.70 -50.39 -29.08
C VAL A 291 -28.99 -51.21 -29.27
N ASP A 292 -29.31 -52.09 -28.33
CA ASP A 292 -30.50 -52.94 -28.36
C ASP A 292 -31.21 -53.06 -27.00
N LYS A 293 -32.27 -53.89 -26.96
CA LYS A 293 -33.08 -54.13 -25.74
C LYS A 293 -32.39 -55.10 -24.76
N GLU A 294 -31.38 -55.83 -25.22
CA GLU A 294 -30.59 -56.76 -24.41
C GLU A 294 -29.44 -56.02 -23.69
N LYS A 295 -29.37 -54.69 -23.85
CA LYS A 295 -28.41 -53.76 -23.22
C LYS A 295 -26.97 -53.98 -23.68
N HIS A 296 -26.77 -54.47 -24.89
CA HIS A 296 -25.44 -54.45 -25.50
C HIS A 296 -24.97 -53.01 -25.71
N TYR A 297 -23.71 -52.74 -25.41
CA TYR A 297 -23.12 -51.42 -25.57
C TYR A 297 -22.57 -51.24 -26.98
N GLY A 298 -22.76 -50.05 -27.54
CA GLY A 298 -22.13 -49.64 -28.78
C GLY A 298 -21.57 -48.24 -28.69
N ILE A 299 -20.54 -47.98 -29.51
CA ILE A 299 -19.89 -46.69 -29.63
C ILE A 299 -20.25 -46.08 -30.98
N GLY A 300 -20.77 -44.86 -30.96
CA GLY A 300 -21.21 -44.14 -32.16
C GLY A 300 -20.83 -42.67 -32.12
N ARG A 301 -20.80 -42.03 -33.29
CA ARG A 301 -20.45 -40.60 -33.40
C ARG A 301 -21.57 -39.65 -33.00
N LYS A 302 -22.77 -40.18 -32.76
CA LYS A 302 -23.97 -39.39 -32.42
C LYS A 302 -24.75 -40.12 -31.35
N LYS A 303 -25.04 -39.41 -30.26
CA LYS A 303 -25.83 -39.90 -29.12
C LYS A 303 -27.15 -40.51 -29.59
N GLY A 304 -27.33 -41.82 -29.35
CA GLY A 304 -28.57 -42.55 -29.64
C GLY A 304 -28.81 -42.89 -31.11
N ALA A 305 -27.82 -42.77 -32.01
CA ALA A 305 -28.00 -43.17 -33.40
C ALA A 305 -28.08 -44.70 -33.55
N PRO A 306 -28.96 -45.24 -34.42
CA PRO A 306 -29.06 -46.69 -34.65
C PRO A 306 -27.84 -47.29 -35.35
N ALA A 307 -26.97 -46.47 -35.95
CA ALA A 307 -25.69 -46.87 -36.52
C ALA A 307 -24.56 -46.67 -35.50
N CYS A 308 -24.00 -47.77 -34.99
CA CYS A 308 -22.78 -47.76 -34.18
C CYS A 308 -21.55 -48.10 -35.05
N LEU A 309 -20.37 -47.65 -34.63
CA LEU A 309 -19.08 -47.98 -35.26
C LEU A 309 -18.52 -49.30 -34.74
N CYS A 310 -18.75 -49.57 -33.46
CA CYS A 310 -18.43 -50.82 -32.81
C CYS A 310 -19.47 -51.12 -31.73
N PHE A 311 -19.66 -52.40 -31.43
CA PHE A 311 -20.49 -52.86 -30.32
C PHE A 311 -19.81 -54.01 -29.60
N THR A 312 -20.22 -54.26 -28.37
CA THR A 312 -19.72 -55.37 -27.55
C THR A 312 -20.88 -56.23 -27.08
N ARG A 313 -20.61 -57.53 -27.00
CA ARG A 313 -21.51 -58.51 -26.38
C ARG A 313 -21.25 -58.66 -24.87
N SER A 314 -20.18 -58.05 -24.35
CA SER A 314 -19.88 -58.04 -22.92
C SER A 314 -20.85 -57.13 -22.16
N ALA A 315 -21.51 -57.68 -21.14
CA ALA A 315 -22.47 -56.96 -20.32
C ALA A 315 -21.86 -55.78 -19.52
N ASP A 316 -20.55 -55.82 -19.26
CA ASP A 316 -19.80 -54.76 -18.57
C ASP A 316 -19.19 -53.71 -19.53
N ALA A 317 -19.37 -53.91 -20.84
CA ALA A 317 -18.76 -53.13 -21.93
C ALA A 317 -17.22 -53.07 -21.98
N ARG A 318 -16.50 -53.83 -21.16
CA ARG A 318 -15.03 -53.68 -21.04
C ARG A 318 -14.26 -54.50 -22.07
N THR A 319 -14.84 -55.57 -22.60
CA THR A 319 -14.17 -56.54 -23.50
C THR A 319 -15.10 -57.02 -24.63
N ASP A 320 -14.67 -57.95 -25.48
CA ASP A 320 -15.47 -58.59 -26.55
C ASP A 320 -16.11 -57.61 -27.56
N TRP A 321 -15.31 -56.63 -28.00
CA TRP A 321 -15.73 -55.62 -28.97
C TRP A 321 -15.62 -56.13 -30.41
N VAL A 322 -16.60 -55.76 -31.23
CA VAL A 322 -16.69 -56.01 -32.67
C VAL A 322 -16.85 -54.66 -33.36
N ALA A 323 -16.00 -54.38 -34.35
CA ALA A 323 -16.02 -53.12 -35.09
C ALA A 323 -16.48 -53.35 -36.53
N TYR A 324 -17.16 -52.36 -37.09
CA TYR A 324 -17.60 -52.37 -38.48
C TYR A 324 -16.46 -51.85 -39.36
N ASP A 325 -15.92 -52.71 -40.22
CA ASP A 325 -14.84 -52.36 -41.15
C ASP A 325 -15.14 -52.90 -42.55
N ALA A 326 -14.93 -52.07 -43.57
CA ALA A 326 -15.09 -52.40 -44.99
C ALA A 326 -16.38 -53.16 -45.40
N GLY A 327 -17.48 -53.01 -44.65
CA GLY A 327 -18.77 -53.65 -44.95
C GLY A 327 -19.06 -54.93 -44.17
N ASP A 328 -18.18 -55.35 -43.26
CA ASP A 328 -18.36 -56.53 -42.41
C ASP A 328 -18.02 -56.23 -40.94
N TRP A 329 -18.50 -57.09 -40.04
CA TRP A 329 -18.25 -56.99 -38.60
C TRP A 329 -17.08 -57.88 -38.19
N VAL A 330 -15.97 -57.26 -37.80
CA VAL A 330 -14.73 -57.95 -37.45
C VAL A 330 -14.40 -57.80 -35.97
N ALA A 331 -13.81 -58.84 -35.38
CA ALA A 331 -13.42 -58.82 -33.96
C ALA A 331 -12.34 -57.75 -33.71
N ALA A 332 -12.59 -56.85 -32.76
CA ALA A 332 -11.69 -55.76 -32.37
C ALA A 332 -10.79 -56.20 -31.20
N THR A 333 -9.92 -57.18 -31.46
CA THR A 333 -8.98 -57.71 -30.47
C THR A 333 -8.07 -56.62 -29.91
N GLY A 334 -8.09 -56.42 -28.59
CA GLY A 334 -7.28 -55.42 -27.87
C GLY A 334 -8.01 -54.11 -27.51
N MET A 335 -9.28 -53.97 -27.86
CA MET A 335 -10.11 -52.83 -27.45
C MET A 335 -10.62 -53.02 -26.00
N THR A 336 -10.44 -51.98 -25.18
CA THR A 336 -10.89 -51.93 -23.78
C THR A 336 -11.53 -50.59 -23.45
N VAL A 337 -12.51 -50.58 -22.55
CA VAL A 337 -13.24 -49.38 -22.10
C VAL A 337 -13.19 -49.30 -20.59
N ASP A 338 -12.78 -48.13 -20.07
CA ASP A 338 -12.76 -47.84 -18.64
C ASP A 338 -13.76 -46.74 -18.26
N PHE A 339 -14.58 -47.03 -17.25
CA PHE A 339 -15.58 -46.12 -16.68
C PHE A 339 -15.01 -45.41 -15.45
N ARG A 340 -15.25 -44.10 -15.33
CA ARG A 340 -15.00 -43.33 -14.10
C ARG A 340 -16.32 -42.84 -13.52
N ASP A 341 -16.63 -43.26 -12.31
CA ASP A 341 -17.75 -42.72 -11.53
C ASP A 341 -17.34 -41.41 -10.84
N GLU A 342 -18.30 -40.50 -10.67
CA GLU A 342 -18.10 -39.22 -9.98
C GLU A 342 -17.61 -39.46 -8.55
N VAL A 343 -16.31 -39.26 -8.33
CA VAL A 343 -15.77 -39.02 -6.99
C VAL A 343 -16.32 -37.67 -6.55
N ALA A 344 -16.93 -37.65 -5.36
CA ALA A 344 -17.42 -36.45 -4.70
C ALA A 344 -16.32 -35.38 -4.69
N SER A 345 -16.46 -34.37 -5.55
CA SER A 345 -15.63 -33.18 -5.52
C SER A 345 -16.28 -32.18 -4.57
N SER A 346 -15.54 -31.78 -3.53
CA SER A 346 -15.69 -30.45 -2.96
C SER A 346 -15.39 -29.44 -4.08
N SER A 347 -16.41 -29.00 -4.80
CA SER A 347 -16.29 -27.91 -5.76
C SER A 347 -16.25 -26.60 -4.99
N SER A 348 -15.12 -25.90 -5.00
CA SER A 348 -15.18 -24.44 -4.87
C SER A 348 -15.75 -23.92 -6.18
N GLU A 349 -16.96 -23.36 -6.14
CA GLU A 349 -17.46 -22.57 -7.27
C GLU A 349 -16.50 -21.39 -7.48
N ALA A 350 -16.17 -21.11 -8.74
CA ALA A 350 -15.33 -19.97 -9.09
C ALA A 350 -15.98 -18.69 -8.55
N ALA A 351 -15.19 -17.85 -7.88
CA ALA A 351 -15.70 -16.61 -7.30
C ALA A 351 -16.24 -15.68 -8.41
N PRO A 352 -17.30 -14.88 -8.16
CA PRO A 352 -17.80 -13.92 -9.14
C PRO A 352 -16.79 -12.79 -9.41
N ALA A 353 -15.88 -12.53 -8.48
CA ALA A 353 -14.73 -11.65 -8.65
C ALA A 353 -13.61 -12.01 -7.67
N VAL A 354 -12.39 -11.59 -8.00
CA VAL A 354 -11.22 -11.70 -7.12
C VAL A 354 -10.46 -10.38 -7.09
N VAL A 355 -9.82 -10.08 -5.96
CA VAL A 355 -8.88 -8.96 -5.83
C VAL A 355 -7.48 -9.50 -5.97
N VAL A 356 -6.71 -8.92 -6.87
CA VAL A 356 -5.28 -9.17 -6.99
C VAL A 356 -4.57 -8.00 -6.32
N THR A 357 -3.80 -8.27 -5.28
CA THR A 357 -2.91 -7.29 -4.65
C THR A 357 -1.49 -7.70 -4.94
N SER A 358 -0.72 -6.78 -5.50
CA SER A 358 0.66 -7.00 -5.86
C SER A 358 1.49 -5.81 -5.43
N ARG A 359 2.77 -6.07 -5.13
CA ARG A 359 3.79 -5.02 -5.00
C ARG A 359 4.04 -4.28 -6.32
N PHE A 360 3.60 -4.89 -7.45
CA PHE A 360 3.64 -4.36 -8.80
C PHE A 360 2.31 -3.66 -9.14
N ALA A 361 2.32 -2.33 -9.28
CA ALA A 361 1.11 -1.52 -9.49
C ALA A 361 0.30 -1.94 -10.74
N ASN A 362 0.96 -2.48 -11.76
CA ASN A 362 0.35 -2.91 -13.02
C ASN A 362 -0.43 -4.24 -12.95
N VAL A 363 -0.42 -4.92 -11.80
CA VAL A 363 -1.09 -6.22 -11.58
C VAL A 363 -2.12 -6.14 -10.45
N THR A 364 -2.25 -4.96 -9.82
CA THR A 364 -3.19 -4.74 -8.72
C THR A 364 -4.54 -4.31 -9.26
N GLY A 365 -5.63 -4.94 -8.79
CA GLY A 365 -6.97 -4.55 -9.19
C GLY A 365 -8.05 -5.60 -8.96
N GLY A 366 -9.28 -5.26 -9.34
CA GLY A 366 -10.45 -6.13 -9.29
C GLY A 366 -10.62 -6.90 -10.60
N TYR A 367 -10.67 -8.22 -10.51
CA TYR A 367 -10.83 -9.12 -11.65
C TYR A 367 -12.20 -9.79 -11.58
N ALA A 368 -13.12 -9.38 -12.46
CA ALA A 368 -14.47 -9.93 -12.54
C ALA A 368 -14.47 -11.24 -13.34
N LEU A 369 -15.26 -12.22 -12.90
CA LEU A 369 -15.44 -13.49 -13.60
C LEU A 369 -16.03 -13.25 -14.99
N MET A 370 -15.47 -13.88 -16.01
CA MET A 370 -16.05 -13.93 -17.35
C MET A 370 -16.94 -15.18 -17.48
N PRO A 371 -18.28 -15.06 -17.37
CA PRO A 371 -19.19 -16.20 -17.19
C PRO A 371 -19.18 -17.19 -18.36
N ASP A 372 -18.84 -16.74 -19.57
CA ASP A 372 -18.82 -17.56 -20.79
C ASP A 372 -17.40 -17.85 -21.31
N ARG A 373 -16.36 -17.63 -20.48
CA ARG A 373 -14.96 -17.83 -20.90
C ARG A 373 -14.21 -18.75 -19.93
N GLU A 374 -13.82 -19.90 -20.46
CA GLU A 374 -13.03 -20.92 -19.77
C GLU A 374 -11.78 -21.25 -20.59
N LEU A 375 -10.64 -21.36 -19.92
CA LEU A 375 -9.38 -21.78 -20.53
C LEU A 375 -8.76 -22.88 -19.68
N ASN A 376 -8.28 -23.94 -20.34
CA ASN A 376 -7.66 -25.10 -19.69
C ASN A 376 -8.51 -25.71 -18.56
N GLY A 377 -9.84 -25.71 -18.69
CA GLY A 377 -10.72 -26.29 -17.68
C GLY A 377 -11.04 -25.38 -16.50
N LYS A 378 -10.59 -24.12 -16.50
CA LYS A 378 -10.77 -23.16 -15.40
C LYS A 378 -11.34 -21.83 -15.88
N ALA A 379 -12.00 -21.14 -14.95
CA ALA A 379 -12.55 -19.81 -15.15
C ALA A 379 -11.50 -18.77 -15.58
N VAL A 380 -11.93 -17.82 -16.42
CA VAL A 380 -11.14 -16.63 -16.77
C VAL A 380 -11.75 -15.41 -16.10
N TYR A 381 -10.89 -14.53 -15.58
CA TYR A 381 -11.28 -13.26 -15.00
C TYR A 381 -10.68 -12.10 -15.80
N TRP A 382 -11.32 -10.94 -15.74
CA TRP A 382 -10.95 -9.73 -16.46
C TRP A 382 -11.01 -8.50 -15.55
N ASN A 383 -9.98 -7.68 -15.62
CA ASN A 383 -9.96 -6.35 -15.01
C ASN A 383 -10.19 -5.30 -16.11
N GLU A 384 -11.30 -4.55 -15.98
CA GLU A 384 -11.69 -3.53 -16.94
C GLU A 384 -10.75 -2.32 -16.94
N GLU A 385 -10.08 -2.05 -15.83
CA GLU A 385 -9.31 -0.83 -15.63
C GLU A 385 -7.89 -0.90 -16.15
N ASP A 386 -7.23 -2.04 -15.89
CA ASP A 386 -5.86 -2.26 -16.33
C ASP A 386 -5.77 -3.07 -17.63
N GLY A 387 -6.92 -3.55 -18.12
CA GLY A 387 -7.06 -4.33 -19.34
C GLY A 387 -6.42 -5.72 -19.29
N LYS A 388 -6.34 -6.36 -18.12
CA LYS A 388 -5.65 -7.66 -17.94
C LYS A 388 -6.58 -8.80 -17.62
N TYR A 389 -6.14 -9.99 -18.02
CA TYR A 389 -6.77 -11.26 -17.74
C TYR A 389 -6.06 -11.99 -16.61
N LEU A 390 -6.83 -12.68 -15.78
CA LEU A 390 -6.35 -13.70 -14.85
C LEU A 390 -6.93 -15.04 -15.27
N TRP A 391 -6.08 -15.99 -15.64
CA TRP A 391 -6.51 -17.28 -16.20
C TRP A 391 -5.52 -18.40 -15.91
N TYR A 392 -5.95 -19.63 -16.14
CA TYR A 392 -5.14 -20.81 -15.91
C TYR A 392 -4.35 -21.20 -17.16
N GLY A 393 -3.03 -21.11 -17.06
CA GLY A 393 -2.07 -21.36 -18.13
C GLY A 393 -1.92 -22.84 -18.50
N PRO A 394 -1.35 -23.13 -19.69
CA PRO A 394 -1.13 -24.51 -20.15
C PRO A 394 -0.06 -25.26 -19.33
N THR A 395 0.75 -24.55 -18.54
CA THR A 395 1.77 -25.08 -17.64
C THR A 395 1.24 -25.52 -16.27
N GLY A 396 -0.07 -25.39 -16.03
CA GLY A 396 -0.69 -25.77 -14.75
C GLY A 396 -0.51 -24.72 -13.65
N THR A 397 -0.53 -23.45 -14.03
CA THR A 397 -0.35 -22.29 -13.15
C THR A 397 -1.39 -21.22 -13.44
N TRP A 398 -1.72 -20.40 -12.45
CA TRP A 398 -2.52 -19.20 -12.68
C TRP A 398 -1.61 -18.05 -13.08
N LEU A 399 -2.06 -17.21 -14.02
CA LEU A 399 -1.24 -16.12 -14.54
C LEU A 399 -2.07 -14.89 -14.87
N VAL A 400 -1.42 -13.73 -14.77
CA VAL A 400 -1.97 -12.42 -15.17
C VAL A 400 -1.31 -11.96 -16.47
N SER A 401 -2.09 -11.54 -17.48
CA SER A 401 -1.57 -11.17 -18.81
C SER A 401 -2.49 -10.23 -19.59
N ASP A 402 -1.97 -9.57 -20.62
CA ASP A 402 -2.79 -8.73 -21.52
C ASP A 402 -3.74 -9.57 -22.41
N THR A 403 -3.44 -10.86 -22.61
CA THR A 403 -4.25 -11.77 -23.41
C THR A 403 -4.61 -13.03 -22.65
N ALA A 404 -5.88 -13.42 -22.69
CA ALA A 404 -6.32 -14.72 -22.17
C ALA A 404 -6.16 -15.80 -23.25
N GLY A 405 -5.23 -16.73 -23.01
CA GLY A 405 -4.94 -17.88 -23.87
C GLY A 405 -3.58 -17.82 -24.54
N VAL A 406 -3.22 -18.92 -25.21
CA VAL A 406 -1.97 -19.06 -25.98
C VAL A 406 -2.14 -18.51 -27.40
N GLY A 407 -1.11 -17.82 -27.90
CA GLY A 407 -1.03 -17.35 -29.28
C GLY A 407 -0.91 -18.52 -30.28
N ALA A 408 -1.02 -18.21 -31.58
CA ALA A 408 -1.05 -19.21 -32.66
C ALA A 408 0.21 -20.11 -32.74
N ASN A 409 1.32 -19.67 -32.15
CA ASN A 409 2.60 -20.37 -32.03
C ASN A 409 2.75 -21.14 -30.70
N GLY A 410 1.73 -21.16 -29.84
CA GLY A 410 1.78 -21.74 -28.50
C GLY A 410 2.49 -20.89 -27.45
N SER A 411 2.91 -19.65 -27.78
CA SER A 411 3.49 -18.73 -26.79
C SER A 411 2.43 -17.90 -26.09
N TYR A 412 2.64 -17.61 -24.81
CA TYR A 412 1.88 -16.64 -24.03
C TYR A 412 2.86 -15.77 -23.25
N SER A 413 2.45 -14.54 -22.92
CA SER A 413 3.16 -13.67 -21.98
C SER A 413 2.39 -13.62 -20.67
N SER A 414 3.10 -13.52 -19.56
CA SER A 414 2.54 -13.29 -18.23
C SER A 414 3.32 -12.19 -17.52
N TYR A 415 2.63 -11.36 -16.75
CA TYR A 415 3.24 -10.39 -15.83
C TYR A 415 3.68 -11.09 -14.54
N VAL A 416 2.82 -11.97 -14.04
CA VAL A 416 3.04 -12.80 -12.86
C VAL A 416 2.45 -14.17 -13.10
N GLU A 417 3.04 -15.18 -12.46
CA GLU A 417 2.61 -16.56 -12.54
C GLU A 417 2.67 -17.17 -11.14
N SER A 418 1.65 -17.94 -10.77
CA SER A 418 1.63 -18.68 -9.51
C SER A 418 2.68 -19.79 -9.52
N GLY A 419 3.08 -20.25 -8.35
CA GLY A 419 3.85 -21.49 -8.20
C GLY A 419 3.11 -22.70 -8.79
N PRO A 420 3.84 -23.78 -9.14
CA PRO A 420 3.26 -24.98 -9.72
C PRO A 420 2.36 -25.68 -8.70
N ALA A 421 1.05 -25.56 -8.89
CA ALA A 421 0.01 -26.25 -8.11
C ALA A 421 -1.30 -26.20 -8.91
N ASP A 422 -1.98 -27.34 -9.09
CA ASP A 422 -3.30 -27.41 -9.75
C ASP A 422 -4.40 -26.93 -8.81
N ALA A 423 -4.30 -25.66 -8.40
CA ALA A 423 -5.31 -25.01 -7.59
C ALA A 423 -6.60 -24.83 -8.42
N PRO A 424 -7.77 -25.19 -7.87
CA PRO A 424 -9.04 -25.09 -8.58
C PRO A 424 -9.45 -23.65 -8.89
N SER A 425 -8.91 -22.68 -8.16
CA SER A 425 -9.19 -21.25 -8.31
C SER A 425 -7.93 -20.41 -8.02
N PRO A 426 -7.87 -19.15 -8.49
CA PRO A 426 -6.64 -18.36 -8.38
C PRO A 426 -6.30 -17.99 -6.93
N GLU A 427 -7.26 -17.75 -6.06
CA GLU A 427 -7.02 -17.47 -4.63
C GLU A 427 -6.45 -18.66 -3.85
N GLU A 428 -6.63 -19.89 -4.34
CA GLU A 428 -6.09 -21.11 -3.74
C GLU A 428 -4.69 -21.43 -4.29
N ALA A 429 -4.23 -20.69 -5.31
CA ALA A 429 -2.92 -20.87 -5.91
C ALA A 429 -1.80 -20.26 -5.06
N ASN A 430 -0.61 -20.85 -5.16
CA ASN A 430 0.54 -20.36 -4.42
C ASN A 430 1.19 -19.16 -5.12
N TRP A 431 0.89 -17.95 -4.66
CA TRP A 431 1.44 -16.70 -5.22
C TRP A 431 2.65 -16.13 -4.48
N SER A 432 3.10 -16.78 -3.40
CA SER A 432 4.15 -16.28 -2.52
C SER A 432 5.45 -15.88 -3.26
N LYS A 433 5.86 -16.68 -4.25
CA LYS A 433 7.05 -16.39 -5.07
C LYS A 433 6.88 -15.20 -6.01
N ALA A 434 5.65 -14.90 -6.41
CA ALA A 434 5.32 -13.77 -7.27
C ALA A 434 5.14 -12.46 -6.49
N GLY A 435 5.11 -12.50 -5.15
CA GLY A 435 4.78 -11.31 -4.35
C GLY A 435 3.36 -10.80 -4.60
N VAL A 436 2.47 -11.72 -5.00
CA VAL A 436 1.05 -11.45 -5.30
C VAL A 436 0.21 -12.11 -4.22
N THR A 437 -0.90 -11.49 -3.87
CA THR A 437 -1.97 -12.08 -3.08
C THR A 437 -3.24 -12.02 -3.88
N VAL A 438 -3.94 -13.14 -4.01
CA VAL A 438 -5.27 -13.18 -4.64
C VAL A 438 -6.28 -13.56 -3.57
N ARG A 439 -7.32 -12.74 -3.42
CA ARG A 439 -8.39 -12.98 -2.44
C ARG A 439 -9.73 -13.04 -3.15
N ARG A 440 -10.62 -13.93 -2.71
CA ARG A 440 -12.03 -13.83 -3.11
C ARG A 440 -12.54 -12.49 -2.63
N THR A 441 -13.22 -11.77 -3.53
CA THR A 441 -14.14 -10.74 -3.10
C THR A 441 -15.52 -11.20 -3.49
N SER A 442 -16.42 -11.24 -2.52
CA SER A 442 -17.82 -11.06 -2.89
C SER A 442 -17.95 -9.57 -3.13
N PRO A 443 -18.51 -9.10 -4.26
CA PRO A 443 -19.13 -7.80 -4.18
C PRO A 443 -20.03 -7.87 -2.94
N PRO A 444 -19.88 -6.99 -1.92
CA PRO A 444 -21.03 -6.73 -1.08
C PRO A 444 -22.14 -6.39 -2.10
N GLY A 445 -23.32 -7.02 -2.01
CA GLY A 445 -24.29 -7.00 -3.11
C GLY A 445 -24.30 -5.67 -3.88
N ASP A 446 -23.95 -5.72 -5.16
CA ASP A 446 -23.91 -4.54 -6.04
C ASP A 446 -23.08 -3.31 -5.57
N VAL A 447 -21.90 -3.45 -4.92
CA VAL A 447 -20.98 -2.28 -4.72
C VAL A 447 -20.21 -1.92 -6.00
N LYS A 448 -20.91 -1.76 -7.13
CA LYS A 448 -20.41 -0.87 -8.18
C LYS A 448 -20.44 0.59 -7.73
N ASN A 449 -21.22 0.89 -6.67
CA ASN A 449 -21.43 2.23 -6.15
C ASN A 449 -21.47 2.23 -4.60
N LEU A 450 -20.34 2.58 -3.96
CA LEU A 450 -20.22 2.71 -2.51
C LEU A 450 -21.28 3.64 -1.89
N ALA A 451 -21.71 4.67 -2.61
CA ALA A 451 -22.72 5.61 -2.11
C ALA A 451 -24.11 4.98 -1.96
N GLU A 452 -24.46 3.99 -2.79
CA GLU A 452 -25.73 3.26 -2.68
C GLU A 452 -25.69 2.25 -1.53
N ALA A 453 -24.59 1.53 -1.39
CA ALA A 453 -24.37 0.61 -0.28
C ALA A 453 -24.39 1.34 1.07
N SER A 454 -23.74 2.49 1.15
CA SER A 454 -23.79 3.37 2.31
C SER A 454 -25.23 3.80 2.64
N LYS A 455 -25.99 4.33 1.67
CA LYS A 455 -27.40 4.71 1.86
C LYS A 455 -28.28 3.55 2.35
N ALA A 456 -28.02 2.34 1.89
CA ALA A 456 -28.73 1.15 2.36
C ALA A 456 -28.36 0.79 3.81
N ALA A 457 -27.07 0.82 4.15
CA ALA A 457 -26.56 0.55 5.49
C ALA A 457 -27.03 1.57 6.54
N GLU A 458 -27.36 2.80 6.13
CA GLU A 458 -27.90 3.82 7.04
C GLU A 458 -29.35 3.58 7.51
N ARG A 459 -30.11 2.70 6.86
CA ARG A 459 -31.54 2.55 7.15
C ARG A 459 -31.77 2.00 8.55
N GLY A 460 -32.42 2.80 9.40
CA GLY A 460 -32.72 2.43 10.79
C GLY A 460 -31.56 2.60 11.77
N MET A 461 -30.43 3.12 11.30
CA MET A 461 -29.29 3.49 12.14
C MET A 461 -29.49 4.86 12.77
N PHE A 462 -28.84 5.09 13.91
CA PHE A 462 -28.74 6.39 14.54
C PHE A 462 -28.01 7.38 13.63
N ARG A 463 -28.54 8.60 13.57
CA ARG A 463 -28.02 9.72 12.80
C ARG A 463 -27.87 10.91 13.72
N ASP A 464 -26.68 11.47 13.77
CA ASP A 464 -26.40 12.66 14.55
C ASP A 464 -26.91 13.90 13.79
N ALA A 465 -27.99 14.50 14.30
CA ALA A 465 -28.58 15.69 13.69
C ALA A 465 -27.70 16.94 13.87
N GLU A 466 -26.83 16.96 14.87
CA GLU A 466 -25.94 18.09 15.16
C GLU A 466 -24.62 18.00 14.38
N PHE A 467 -24.25 16.81 13.93
CA PHE A 467 -23.05 16.55 13.14
C PHE A 467 -23.35 15.54 12.02
N PRO A 468 -24.09 15.98 10.98
CA PRO A 468 -24.61 15.09 9.94
C PRO A 468 -23.51 14.49 9.08
N SER A 469 -23.78 13.33 8.47
CA SER A 469 -22.93 12.69 7.46
C SER A 469 -22.97 13.46 6.12
N ALA A 470 -22.42 14.68 6.13
CA ALA A 470 -22.54 15.63 5.04
C ALA A 470 -21.27 16.52 4.94
N PRO A 471 -21.04 17.17 3.78
CA PRO A 471 -19.87 18.03 3.58
C PRO A 471 -19.70 19.13 4.63
N GLU A 472 -20.78 19.62 5.25
CA GLU A 472 -20.74 20.65 6.28
C GLU A 472 -19.97 20.20 7.54
N SER A 473 -20.05 18.91 7.89
CA SER A 473 -19.32 18.31 9.01
C SER A 473 -17.84 18.08 8.69
N LEU A 474 -17.50 18.05 7.40
CA LEU A 474 -16.11 17.98 6.94
C LEU A 474 -15.46 19.37 6.94
N GLY A 475 -16.21 20.40 6.54
CA GLY A 475 -15.74 21.78 6.45
C GLY A 475 -15.74 22.30 5.01
N ARG A 476 -15.20 23.51 4.81
CA ARG A 476 -15.23 24.20 3.51
C ARG A 476 -13.91 24.15 2.74
N GLU A 477 -12.88 23.59 3.35
CA GLU A 477 -11.54 23.47 2.77
C GLU A 477 -11.30 22.05 2.23
N MET A 478 -10.37 21.93 1.29
CA MET A 478 -9.87 20.61 0.84
C MET A 478 -9.30 19.86 2.03
N LEU A 479 -9.69 18.59 2.21
CA LEU A 479 -9.19 17.74 3.28
C LEU A 479 -8.24 16.70 2.67
N GLY A 480 -6.95 17.05 2.63
CA GLY A 480 -5.96 16.30 1.87
C GLY A 480 -6.20 16.42 0.35
N SER A 481 -6.29 15.28 -0.34
CA SER A 481 -6.53 15.20 -1.79
C SER A 481 -8.02 15.04 -2.17
N VAL A 482 -8.94 15.04 -1.19
CA VAL A 482 -10.37 14.77 -1.40
C VAL A 482 -11.20 16.02 -1.10
N ARG A 483 -12.10 16.36 -2.03
CA ARG A 483 -13.11 17.40 -1.80
C ARG A 483 -14.19 16.85 -0.86
N PRO A 484 -14.70 17.64 0.10
CA PRO A 484 -15.81 17.21 0.95
C PRO A 484 -17.00 16.63 0.18
N GLU A 485 -17.34 17.18 -0.99
CA GLU A 485 -18.41 16.68 -1.85
C GLU A 485 -18.14 15.32 -2.52
N ASP A 486 -16.88 14.92 -2.64
CA ASP A 486 -16.47 13.64 -3.23
C ASP A 486 -16.34 12.54 -2.16
N SER A 487 -16.54 12.89 -0.88
CA SER A 487 -16.49 11.93 0.23
C SER A 487 -17.75 11.05 0.27
N VAL A 488 -17.57 9.81 0.70
CA VAL A 488 -18.69 8.92 1.01
C VAL A 488 -18.64 8.58 2.48
N TRP A 489 -19.74 8.80 3.19
CA TRP A 489 -19.85 8.45 4.61
C TRP A 489 -20.25 6.99 4.73
N VAL A 490 -19.43 6.17 5.39
CA VAL A 490 -19.54 4.71 5.39
C VAL A 490 -19.71 4.21 6.81
N ARG A 491 -20.68 3.31 7.02
CA ARG A 491 -20.87 2.64 8.32
C ARG A 491 -19.81 1.56 8.52
N PRO A 492 -19.43 1.23 9.76
CA PRO A 492 -18.32 0.31 10.01
C PRO A 492 -18.48 -1.01 9.28
N THR A 493 -19.70 -1.56 9.22
CA THR A 493 -20.02 -2.83 8.52
C THR A 493 -19.56 -2.92 7.06
N LEU A 494 -19.21 -1.81 6.42
CA LEU A 494 -18.71 -1.75 5.05
C LEU A 494 -17.20 -1.44 4.94
N LEU A 495 -16.51 -1.14 6.05
CA LEU A 495 -15.09 -0.79 6.07
C LEU A 495 -14.16 -2.01 5.96
N HIS A 496 -14.66 -3.22 6.25
CA HIS A 496 -13.85 -4.44 6.31
C HIS A 496 -14.52 -5.62 5.59
N PRO A 497 -13.73 -6.62 5.15
CA PRO A 497 -14.25 -7.81 4.48
C PRO A 497 -15.22 -8.64 5.33
N PRO A 498 -16.19 -9.33 4.69
CA PRO A 498 -17.06 -10.27 5.39
C PRO A 498 -16.25 -11.38 6.09
N GLY A 499 -16.44 -11.52 7.40
CA GLY A 499 -15.76 -12.53 8.23
C GLY A 499 -14.68 -11.98 9.16
N GLU A 500 -14.32 -10.70 9.00
CA GLU A 500 -13.47 -9.96 9.91
C GLU A 500 -14.34 -9.00 10.75
N PRO A 501 -14.73 -9.38 11.99
CA PRO A 501 -15.63 -8.56 12.79
C PRO A 501 -14.92 -7.27 13.21
N ILE A 502 -15.63 -6.16 13.09
CA ILE A 502 -15.21 -4.89 13.67
C ILE A 502 -15.48 -4.92 15.17
N GLU A 503 -14.52 -4.44 15.93
CA GLU A 503 -14.65 -4.27 17.35
C GLU A 503 -14.55 -2.79 17.71
N LEU A 504 -15.23 -2.41 18.79
CA LEU A 504 -15.00 -1.07 19.34
C LEU A 504 -13.58 -0.96 19.88
N PHE A 505 -13.14 -1.99 20.61
CA PHE A 505 -11.80 -2.17 21.15
C PHE A 505 -11.37 -3.61 20.84
N ASN A 506 -10.31 -3.81 20.06
CA ASN A 506 -9.65 -5.08 19.76
C ASN A 506 -8.26 -5.13 20.42
N GLY A 507 -8.22 -4.75 21.70
CA GLY A 507 -6.98 -4.50 22.42
C GLY A 507 -6.41 -3.13 22.05
N ILE A 508 -6.72 -2.12 22.86
CA ILE A 508 -6.20 -0.74 22.66
C ILE A 508 -4.67 -0.78 22.73
N ASP A 509 -4.01 -0.65 21.59
CA ASP A 509 -2.56 -0.49 21.50
C ASP A 509 -2.23 0.88 20.85
N PRO A 510 -1.24 1.62 21.36
CA PRO A 510 -0.75 2.82 20.70
C PRO A 510 -0.27 2.61 19.25
N ASN A 511 0.08 1.38 18.86
CA ASN A 511 0.45 1.01 17.48
C ASN A 511 -0.76 0.86 16.55
N ASP A 512 -1.98 0.91 17.08
CA ASP A 512 -3.19 0.87 16.26
C ASP A 512 -3.52 2.18 15.56
N ILE A 513 -2.73 3.23 15.83
CA ILE A 513 -3.02 4.61 15.44
C ILE A 513 -2.08 5.03 14.32
N MET A 514 -2.60 5.09 13.09
CA MET A 514 -1.88 5.68 11.96
C MET A 514 -2.56 6.98 11.51
N GLN A 515 -1.75 7.96 11.13
CA GLN A 515 -2.24 9.23 10.60
C GLN A 515 -2.69 9.09 9.14
N GLY A 516 -3.83 9.69 8.80
CA GLY A 516 -4.26 9.83 7.41
C GLY A 516 -4.05 11.23 6.85
N ALA A 517 -4.94 11.67 5.97
CA ALA A 517 -4.71 12.86 5.14
C ALA A 517 -4.93 14.22 5.85
N LEU A 518 -5.30 14.20 7.13
CA LEU A 518 -5.55 15.40 7.94
C LEU A 518 -4.31 15.80 8.77
N GLY A 519 -4.13 17.10 8.97
CA GLY A 519 -3.08 17.66 9.81
C GLY A 519 -3.34 17.55 11.32
N ASP A 520 -4.01 16.48 11.77
CA ASP A 520 -4.44 16.28 13.15
C ASP A 520 -3.51 15.36 13.95
N CYS A 521 -2.25 15.23 13.53
CA CYS A 521 -1.20 14.47 14.22
C CYS A 521 -1.11 14.77 15.73
N TRP A 522 -1.46 16.00 16.14
CA TRP A 522 -1.52 16.42 17.54
C TRP A 522 -2.58 15.64 18.35
N LEU A 523 -3.74 15.34 17.76
CA LEU A 523 -4.82 14.58 18.37
C LEU A 523 -4.44 13.10 18.42
N LEU A 524 -3.98 12.55 17.30
CA LEU A 524 -3.56 11.14 17.22
C LEU A 524 -2.40 10.83 18.17
N SER A 525 -1.43 11.74 18.30
CA SER A 525 -0.36 11.65 19.29
C SER A 525 -0.90 11.65 20.73
N ALA A 526 -1.89 12.49 21.04
CA ALA A 526 -2.53 12.50 22.35
C ALA A 526 -3.31 11.20 22.63
N ILE A 527 -4.02 10.66 21.64
CA ILE A 527 -4.71 9.37 21.74
C ILE A 527 -3.69 8.25 21.96
N SER A 528 -2.60 8.24 21.21
CA SER A 528 -1.51 7.25 21.33
C SER A 528 -0.85 7.30 22.71
N ALA A 529 -0.57 8.49 23.23
CA ALA A 529 -0.04 8.66 24.58
C ALA A 529 -1.02 8.18 25.67
N LEU A 530 -2.32 8.37 25.45
CA LEU A 530 -3.35 7.86 26.37
C LEU A 530 -3.56 6.35 26.23
N ALA A 531 -3.39 5.78 25.03
CA ALA A 531 -3.51 4.34 24.73
C ALA A 531 -2.53 3.46 25.50
N GLU A 532 -1.47 4.05 26.05
CA GLU A 532 -0.63 3.41 27.07
C GLU A 532 -1.42 3.03 28.34
N PHE A 533 -2.61 3.57 28.54
CA PHE A 533 -3.52 3.29 29.64
C PHE A 533 -4.89 2.79 29.12
N PRO A 534 -4.99 1.58 28.54
CA PRO A 534 -6.20 1.07 27.88
C PRO A 534 -7.48 1.14 28.74
N ALA A 535 -7.34 0.84 30.03
CA ALA A 535 -8.46 0.88 30.98
C ALA A 535 -9.11 2.27 31.04
N PHE A 536 -8.35 3.34 30.83
CA PHE A 536 -8.87 4.71 30.87
C PHE A 536 -9.93 4.95 29.79
N PHE A 537 -9.76 4.38 28.60
CA PHE A 537 -10.75 4.50 27.53
C PHE A 537 -12.08 3.88 27.93
N VAL A 538 -12.04 2.69 28.53
CA VAL A 538 -13.23 1.91 28.88
C VAL A 538 -13.92 2.42 30.14
N ASP A 539 -13.14 2.93 31.10
CA ASP A 539 -13.64 3.31 32.42
C ASP A 539 -14.04 4.78 32.50
N HIS A 540 -13.34 5.66 31.77
CA HIS A 540 -13.49 7.11 31.90
C HIS A 540 -13.93 7.81 30.62
N LEU A 541 -13.42 7.43 29.45
CA LEU A 541 -13.69 8.12 28.19
C LEU A 541 -14.97 7.66 27.49
N PHE A 542 -15.17 6.36 27.30
CA PHE A 542 -16.33 5.81 26.58
C PHE A 542 -17.49 5.47 27.52
N VAL A 543 -18.66 6.03 27.23
CA VAL A 543 -19.93 5.57 27.82
C VAL A 543 -20.42 4.33 27.09
N THR A 544 -20.29 4.33 25.76
CA THR A 544 -20.60 3.15 24.93
C THR A 544 -19.41 2.19 24.96
N LYS A 545 -19.54 1.08 25.69
CA LYS A 545 -18.41 0.15 25.96
C LYS A 545 -18.28 -1.01 24.98
N LYS A 546 -19.20 -1.14 24.03
CA LYS A 546 -19.28 -2.24 23.06
C LYS A 546 -19.67 -1.69 21.71
N LEU A 547 -19.42 -2.46 20.66
CA LEU A 547 -19.90 -2.15 19.32
C LEU A 547 -21.43 -1.89 19.35
N SER A 548 -21.84 -0.74 18.85
CA SER A 548 -23.23 -0.30 18.88
C SER A 548 -24.00 -0.90 17.72
N LYS A 549 -25.09 -1.63 17.99
CA LYS A 549 -25.96 -2.20 16.95
C LYS A 549 -26.78 -1.16 16.21
N GLU A 550 -27.00 0.00 16.84
CA GLU A 550 -27.74 1.12 16.28
C GLU A 550 -26.80 2.20 15.71
N GLY A 551 -25.48 2.00 15.77
CA GLY A 551 -24.49 2.97 15.29
C GLY A 551 -24.38 4.24 16.13
N LYS A 552 -24.86 4.23 17.37
CA LYS A 552 -24.77 5.34 18.32
C LYS A 552 -23.64 5.13 19.31
N TYR A 553 -22.77 6.13 19.45
CA TYR A 553 -21.64 6.12 20.37
C TYR A 553 -21.65 7.36 21.25
N GLN A 554 -21.20 7.19 22.49
CA GLN A 554 -21.18 8.24 23.50
C GLN A 554 -19.84 8.25 24.24
N LEU A 555 -19.25 9.43 24.35
CA LEU A 555 -17.98 9.71 25.01
C LEU A 555 -18.18 10.78 26.09
N LYS A 556 -17.40 10.72 27.16
CA LYS A 556 -17.28 11.79 28.16
C LYS A 556 -16.08 12.64 27.82
N LEU A 557 -16.30 13.87 27.37
CA LEU A 557 -15.25 14.82 27.04
C LEU A 557 -15.37 16.05 27.94
N TYR A 558 -14.25 16.53 28.44
CA TYR A 558 -14.17 17.67 29.33
C TYR A 558 -14.36 18.97 28.55
N ASP A 559 -15.38 19.74 28.90
CA ASP A 559 -15.57 21.10 28.44
C ASP A 559 -14.90 22.06 29.43
N ALA A 560 -13.81 22.68 29.00
CA ALA A 560 -13.06 23.62 29.84
C ALA A 560 -13.91 24.83 30.25
N SER A 561 -14.84 25.28 29.40
CA SER A 561 -15.72 26.41 29.69
C SER A 561 -16.74 26.07 30.79
N ALA A 562 -17.26 24.84 30.79
CA ALA A 562 -18.13 24.32 31.85
C ALA A 562 -17.37 23.87 33.11
N GLY A 563 -16.09 23.53 32.96
CA GLY A 563 -15.29 22.94 34.03
C GLY A 563 -15.75 21.53 34.40
N ALA A 564 -16.36 20.80 33.47
CA ALA A 564 -17.00 19.52 33.72
C ALA A 564 -16.95 18.60 32.49
N PHE A 565 -17.13 17.29 32.72
CA PHE A 565 -17.31 16.33 31.64
C PHE A 565 -18.73 16.36 31.09
N GLU A 566 -18.82 16.49 29.77
CA GLU A 566 -20.05 16.45 29.01
C GLU A 566 -20.13 15.15 28.19
N THR A 567 -21.35 14.66 27.95
CA THR A 567 -21.55 13.47 27.12
C THR A 567 -21.70 13.86 25.65
N VAL A 568 -20.66 13.65 24.86
CA VAL A 568 -20.69 13.86 23.41
C VAL A 568 -21.22 12.59 22.74
N THR A 569 -22.30 12.75 21.98
CA THR A 569 -22.92 11.67 21.20
C THR A 569 -22.60 11.86 19.74
N VAL A 570 -22.14 10.80 19.07
CA VAL A 570 -21.90 10.75 17.61
C VAL A 570 -22.49 9.47 17.03
N ASP A 571 -22.78 9.49 15.73
CA ASP A 571 -23.01 8.26 14.99
C ASP A 571 -21.70 7.69 14.40
N ASP A 572 -21.73 6.46 13.90
CA ASP A 572 -20.57 5.75 13.35
C ASP A 572 -20.43 5.85 11.82
N ALA A 573 -21.11 6.77 11.14
CA ALA A 573 -20.79 7.05 9.76
C ALA A 573 -19.40 7.69 9.68
N ILE A 574 -18.44 7.07 9.02
CA ILE A 574 -17.06 7.53 8.90
C ILE A 574 -16.83 8.09 7.48
N PRO A 575 -16.25 9.28 7.32
CA PRO A 575 -15.99 9.82 6.00
C PRO A 575 -14.85 9.05 5.34
N CYS A 576 -15.10 8.52 4.15
CA CYS A 576 -14.16 7.75 3.34
C CYS A 576 -13.89 8.44 2.00
N GLY A 577 -12.70 8.17 1.46
CA GLY A 577 -12.37 8.58 0.10
C GLY A 577 -13.16 7.78 -0.93
N PRO A 578 -13.13 8.21 -2.21
CA PRO A 578 -13.60 7.37 -3.30
C PRO A 578 -12.90 6.01 -3.23
N ALA A 579 -13.69 4.94 -3.21
CA ALA A 579 -13.17 3.59 -3.27
C ALA A 579 -13.65 2.94 -4.55
N THR A 580 -12.79 2.10 -5.11
CA THR A 580 -13.12 1.31 -6.27
C THR A 580 -14.02 0.11 -5.90
N TRP A 581 -14.67 -0.54 -6.87
CA TRP A 581 -15.63 -1.62 -6.57
C TRP A 581 -14.99 -2.87 -5.93
N TRP A 582 -13.67 -2.98 -5.99
CA TRP A 582 -12.88 -4.09 -5.46
C TRP A 582 -12.03 -3.71 -4.24
N GLU A 583 -12.07 -2.44 -3.82
CA GLU A 583 -11.43 -1.96 -2.60
C GLU A 583 -12.45 -1.80 -1.47
N TYR A 584 -12.00 -2.05 -0.24
CA TYR A 584 -12.75 -1.60 0.91
C TYR A 584 -12.53 -0.10 1.11
N PRO A 585 -13.59 0.66 1.45
CA PRO A 585 -13.47 2.07 1.74
C PRO A 585 -12.48 2.32 2.86
N ARG A 586 -11.54 3.23 2.63
CA ARG A 586 -10.62 3.69 3.67
C ARG A 586 -11.15 4.98 4.27
N PRO A 587 -11.13 5.14 5.61
CA PRO A 587 -11.36 6.43 6.25
C PRO A 587 -10.50 7.53 5.60
N LEU A 588 -10.94 8.78 5.61
CA LEU A 588 -10.13 9.89 5.05
C LEU A 588 -9.01 10.33 6.00
N PHE A 589 -9.26 10.27 7.30
CA PHE A 589 -8.40 10.83 8.34
C PHE A 589 -7.75 9.68 9.12
N ALA A 590 -7.95 9.55 10.42
CA ALA A 590 -7.40 8.46 11.22
C ALA A 590 -7.53 7.09 10.51
N GLN A 591 -6.41 6.38 10.42
CA GLN A 591 -6.33 5.04 9.85
C GLN A 591 -6.07 4.05 10.99
N PRO A 592 -7.08 3.32 11.48
CA PRO A 592 -6.83 2.24 12.43
C PRO A 592 -6.02 1.14 11.72
N SER A 593 -4.97 0.62 12.37
CA SER A 593 -4.14 -0.45 11.78
C SER A 593 -4.85 -1.82 11.77
N GLN A 594 -5.89 -1.95 12.60
CA GLN A 594 -6.73 -3.15 12.76
C GLN A 594 -8.22 -2.82 12.58
N ASN A 595 -9.10 -3.78 12.89
CA ASN A 595 -10.56 -3.65 12.77
C ASN A 595 -11.17 -2.90 13.98
N GLU A 596 -10.53 -1.81 14.41
CA GLU A 596 -10.89 -1.05 15.60
C GLU A 596 -11.60 0.27 15.27
N LEU A 597 -12.68 0.54 16.01
CA LEU A 597 -13.52 1.70 15.75
C LEU A 597 -13.27 2.89 16.70
N TYR A 598 -12.67 2.67 17.88
CA TYR A 598 -12.61 3.71 18.91
C TYR A 598 -11.86 4.98 18.45
N ILE A 599 -10.80 4.85 17.66
CA ILE A 599 -9.99 5.98 17.16
C ILE A 599 -10.85 6.89 16.26
N LEU A 600 -11.56 6.28 15.30
CA LEU A 600 -12.46 6.96 14.37
C LEU A 600 -13.59 7.69 15.12
N ILE A 601 -14.10 7.08 16.20
CA ILE A 601 -15.17 7.67 17.02
C ILE A 601 -14.66 8.84 17.87
N ILE A 602 -13.44 8.74 18.44
CA ILE A 602 -12.83 9.87 19.16
C ILE A 602 -12.59 11.02 18.20
N GLU A 603 -11.94 10.78 17.07
CA GLU A 603 -11.63 11.80 16.07
C GLU A 603 -12.92 12.53 15.61
N LYS A 604 -13.98 11.76 15.32
CA LYS A 604 -15.28 12.33 14.98
C LYS A 604 -15.91 13.16 16.10
N ALA A 605 -15.81 12.71 17.35
CA ALA A 605 -16.31 13.47 18.49
C ALA A 605 -15.55 14.80 18.67
N PHE A 606 -14.24 14.81 18.44
CA PHE A 606 -13.43 16.02 18.42
C PHE A 606 -13.80 16.95 17.26
N ALA A 607 -14.02 16.40 16.06
CA ALA A 607 -14.48 17.17 14.91
C ALA A 607 -15.85 17.83 15.20
N LYS A 608 -16.77 17.09 15.83
CA LYS A 608 -18.05 17.63 16.30
C LYS A 608 -17.88 18.79 17.27
N LEU A 609 -17.03 18.65 18.28
CA LEU A 609 -16.75 19.73 19.24
C LEU A 609 -16.11 20.96 18.58
N ALA A 610 -15.19 20.75 17.63
CA ALA A 610 -14.54 21.82 16.89
C ALA A 610 -15.45 22.48 15.83
N GLY A 611 -16.57 21.84 15.49
CA GLY A 611 -17.52 22.29 14.47
C GLY A 611 -17.18 21.88 13.04
N GLY A 612 -16.27 20.92 12.85
CA GLY A 612 -15.86 20.38 11.55
C GLY A 612 -14.52 19.64 11.61
N TYR A 613 -14.30 18.68 10.71
CA TYR A 613 -13.01 18.00 10.59
C TYR A 613 -11.88 18.94 10.14
N ASP A 614 -12.16 19.91 9.26
CA ASP A 614 -11.19 20.95 8.83
C ASP A 614 -10.57 21.72 10.01
N LYS A 615 -11.32 21.87 11.11
CA LYS A 615 -10.86 22.54 12.34
C LYS A 615 -9.88 21.74 13.17
N LEU A 616 -9.69 20.45 12.87
CA LEU A 616 -8.66 19.63 13.52
C LEU A 616 -7.30 19.74 12.83
N SER A 617 -7.22 20.38 11.66
CA SER A 617 -5.95 20.61 10.97
C SER A 617 -5.09 21.60 11.75
N GLY A 618 -4.02 21.09 12.37
CA GLY A 618 -3.18 21.82 13.31
C GLY A 618 -3.80 21.95 14.69
N GLY A 619 -3.00 21.67 15.72
CA GLY A 619 -3.43 21.80 17.11
C GLY A 619 -2.34 21.39 18.10
N TYR A 620 -2.71 21.23 19.36
CA TYR A 620 -1.77 20.98 20.46
C TYR A 620 -2.16 19.75 21.28
N PRO A 621 -1.29 18.73 21.43
CA PRO A 621 -1.62 17.48 22.13
C PRO A 621 -2.15 17.67 23.56
N LEU A 622 -1.62 18.66 24.29
CA LEU A 622 -2.07 18.99 25.65
C LEU A 622 -3.55 19.38 25.72
N LEU A 623 -4.09 20.03 24.68
CA LEU A 623 -5.52 20.39 24.66
C LEU A 623 -6.40 19.15 24.41
N ALA A 624 -5.95 18.21 23.59
CA ALA A 624 -6.62 16.91 23.43
C ALA A 624 -6.60 16.11 24.73
N LEU A 625 -5.44 16.03 25.39
CA LEU A 625 -5.30 15.35 26.67
C LEU A 625 -6.20 15.98 27.74
N MET A 626 -6.27 17.32 27.82
CA MET A 626 -7.22 18.00 28.72
C MET A 626 -8.66 17.60 28.43
N CYS A 627 -9.07 17.62 27.16
CA CYS A 627 -10.43 17.25 26.75
C CYS A 627 -10.75 15.79 27.10
N MET A 628 -9.82 14.85 26.92
CA MET A 628 -10.05 13.42 27.25
C MET A 628 -9.95 13.12 28.75
N THR A 629 -9.11 13.84 29.50
CA THR A 629 -8.75 13.49 30.89
C THR A 629 -9.29 14.43 31.96
N GLY A 630 -9.73 15.63 31.58
CA GLY A 630 -10.12 16.71 32.49
C GLY A 630 -8.95 17.36 33.24
N CYS A 631 -7.70 17.01 32.90
CA CYS A 631 -6.53 17.57 33.56
C CYS A 631 -6.25 19.01 33.13
N GLU A 632 -6.30 19.94 34.08
CA GLU A 632 -5.95 21.36 33.84
C GLU A 632 -4.50 21.70 34.24
N ASP A 633 -3.77 20.80 34.93
CA ASP A 633 -2.34 20.96 35.19
C ASP A 633 -1.53 20.47 33.98
N LEU A 634 -1.46 21.34 32.98
CA LEU A 634 -0.80 21.11 31.70
C LEU A 634 0.46 21.95 31.62
N GLN A 635 1.59 21.29 31.41
CA GLN A 635 2.92 21.91 31.48
C GLN A 635 3.66 21.75 30.16
N SER A 636 4.32 22.82 29.73
CA SER A 636 5.26 22.81 28.60
C SER A 636 6.63 23.25 29.08
N TRP A 637 7.59 22.35 28.97
CA TRP A 637 8.99 22.58 29.28
C TRP A 637 9.76 22.80 27.99
N LYS A 638 10.45 23.93 27.87
CA LYS A 638 11.29 24.25 26.71
C LYS A 638 12.73 24.51 27.11
N LYS A 639 13.67 23.91 26.39
CA LYS A 639 15.10 24.18 26.56
C LYS A 639 15.46 25.49 25.86
N LEU A 640 15.98 26.46 26.61
CA LEU A 640 16.26 27.78 26.07
C LEU A 640 17.53 27.76 25.20
N ALA A 641 17.41 28.17 23.93
CA ALA A 641 18.52 28.20 22.99
C ALA A 641 19.47 29.41 23.18
N ALA A 642 18.97 30.51 23.76
CA ALA A 642 19.71 31.76 23.86
C ALA A 642 19.37 32.55 25.14
N GLY A 643 20.21 33.54 25.46
CA GLY A 643 20.03 34.43 26.62
C GLY A 643 20.72 33.94 27.91
N PRO A 644 20.54 34.66 29.03
CA PRO A 644 21.26 34.37 30.30
C PRO A 644 20.97 33.00 30.92
N LYS A 645 19.89 32.34 30.47
CA LYS A 645 19.43 31.03 30.91
C LYS A 645 19.56 29.97 29.81
N ALA A 646 20.33 30.24 28.75
CA ALA A 646 20.56 29.27 27.67
C ALA A 646 21.02 27.92 28.24
N GLY A 647 20.47 26.84 27.69
CA GLY A 647 20.70 25.46 28.13
C GLY A 647 19.83 25.00 29.30
N GLN A 648 19.09 25.88 29.98
CA GLN A 648 18.13 25.49 31.02
C GLN A 648 16.75 25.20 30.43
N TRP A 649 16.03 24.28 31.05
CA TRP A 649 14.64 23.97 30.78
C TRP A 649 13.74 24.92 31.55
N GLN A 650 12.89 25.67 30.85
CA GLN A 650 11.92 26.57 31.47
C GLN A 650 10.52 25.95 31.38
N ARG A 651 9.80 25.95 32.51
CA ARG A 651 8.38 25.59 32.54
C ARG A 651 7.50 26.74 32.12
N SER A 652 6.49 26.44 31.32
CA SER A 652 5.33 27.27 31.06
C SER A 652 4.06 26.48 31.34
N ASP A 653 3.08 27.09 31.99
CA ASP A 653 1.76 26.48 32.20
C ASP A 653 0.81 26.90 31.08
N ILE A 654 -0.10 26.01 30.68
CA ILE A 654 -1.16 26.39 29.74
C ILE A 654 -2.11 27.38 30.43
N ALA A 655 -2.43 28.48 29.75
CA ALA A 655 -3.33 29.50 30.28
C ALA A 655 -4.79 29.03 30.14
N ILE A 656 -5.24 28.20 31.07
CA ILE A 656 -6.56 27.56 31.03
C ILE A 656 -7.70 28.58 30.90
N ASP A 657 -7.61 29.72 31.59
CA ASP A 657 -8.59 30.81 31.46
C ASP A 657 -8.73 31.33 30.02
N LYS A 658 -7.66 31.30 29.21
CA LYS A 658 -7.72 31.62 27.79
C LYS A 658 -8.30 30.50 26.95
N VAL A 659 -8.04 29.25 27.32
CA VAL A 659 -8.69 28.10 26.68
C VAL A 659 -10.20 28.16 26.89
N ARG A 660 -10.68 28.55 28.09
CA ARG A 660 -12.11 28.69 28.39
C ARG A 660 -12.86 29.70 27.51
N GLU A 661 -12.17 30.70 26.94
CA GLU A 661 -12.76 31.68 26.03
C GLU A 661 -13.15 31.05 24.69
N ALA A 662 -12.48 29.96 24.28
CA ALA A 662 -12.76 29.19 23.06
C ALA A 662 -12.35 27.72 23.25
N PRO A 663 -13.11 26.90 24.02
CA PRO A 663 -12.67 25.60 24.56
C PRO A 663 -12.36 24.54 23.50
N TYR A 664 -12.89 24.71 22.28
CA TYR A 664 -12.71 23.78 21.16
C TYR A 664 -11.87 24.37 20.02
N ASN A 665 -11.23 25.53 20.23
CA ASN A 665 -10.24 26.07 19.29
C ASN A 665 -8.87 25.46 19.58
N PHE A 666 -8.67 24.24 19.08
CA PHE A 666 -7.45 23.48 19.33
C PHE A 666 -6.20 24.06 18.65
N GLN A 667 -6.37 24.97 17.68
CA GLN A 667 -5.28 25.66 16.97
C GLN A 667 -4.64 26.78 17.78
N GLN A 668 -5.23 27.18 18.91
CA GLN A 668 -4.74 28.28 19.74
C GLN A 668 -4.46 27.82 21.17
N MET A 669 -3.19 27.70 21.51
CA MET A 669 -2.75 27.42 22.87
C MET A 669 -1.92 28.58 23.40
N PHE A 670 -2.37 29.15 24.50
CA PHE A 670 -1.66 30.21 25.22
C PHE A 670 -0.90 29.60 26.38
N THR A 671 0.33 30.05 26.60
CA THR A 671 1.16 29.60 27.71
C THR A 671 1.63 30.79 28.55
N ARG A 672 1.85 30.54 29.85
CA ARG A 672 2.47 31.49 30.77
C ARG A 672 3.79 30.92 31.25
N ALA A 673 4.87 31.54 30.83
CA ALA A 673 6.19 31.21 31.32
C ALA A 673 6.26 31.42 32.85
N THR A 674 6.75 30.42 33.56
CA THR A 674 6.93 30.48 35.01
C THR A 674 8.36 30.94 35.34
N ALA A 675 8.62 31.15 36.63
CA ALA A 675 9.96 31.39 37.15
C ALA A 675 10.74 30.07 37.41
N GLU A 676 10.17 28.91 37.06
CA GLU A 676 10.77 27.60 37.30
C GLU A 676 11.73 27.23 36.15
N PHE A 677 12.97 26.92 36.52
CA PHE A 677 14.03 26.51 35.62
C PHE A 677 14.76 25.29 36.15
N ASN A 678 15.00 24.31 35.29
CA ASN A 678 15.79 23.13 35.62
C ASN A 678 17.04 23.04 34.73
N GLN A 679 18.18 22.77 35.37
CA GLN A 679 19.36 22.27 34.67
C GLN A 679 19.15 20.82 34.26
N ASP A 680 19.91 20.32 33.29
CA ASP A 680 19.73 18.95 32.75
C ASP A 680 19.63 17.84 33.83
N PRO A 681 20.46 17.79 34.90
CA PRO A 681 20.31 16.78 35.94
C PRO A 681 19.01 16.91 36.74
N GLN A 682 18.61 18.13 37.08
CA GLN A 682 17.36 18.42 37.79
C GLN A 682 16.15 18.07 36.92
N PHE A 683 16.24 18.34 35.62
CA PHE A 683 15.20 18.04 34.66
C PHE A 683 15.00 16.52 34.52
N PHE A 684 16.09 15.75 34.47
CA PHE A 684 15.99 14.29 34.49
C PHE A 684 15.26 13.77 35.74
N ASP A 685 15.63 14.26 36.93
CA ASP A 685 15.01 13.82 38.19
C ASP A 685 13.53 14.22 38.24
N PHE A 686 13.19 15.40 37.70
CA PHE A 686 11.81 15.85 37.52
C PHE A 686 11.02 14.93 36.57
N LEU A 687 11.54 14.64 35.38
CA LEU A 687 10.88 13.74 34.43
C LEU A 687 10.71 12.33 35.01
N LYS A 688 11.70 11.85 35.75
CA LYS A 688 11.60 10.58 36.48
C LYS A 688 10.47 10.62 37.51
N SER A 689 10.33 11.71 38.26
CA SER A 689 9.23 11.87 39.23
C SER A 689 7.85 11.91 38.55
N CYS A 690 7.77 12.43 37.32
CA CYS A 690 6.56 12.40 36.51
C CYS A 690 6.23 10.97 36.05
N ASP A 691 7.25 10.21 35.60
CA ASP A 691 7.10 8.79 35.26
C ASP A 691 6.67 7.96 36.48
N ASP A 692 7.28 8.18 37.65
CA ASP A 692 6.94 7.47 38.89
C ASP A 692 5.49 7.71 39.34
N ARG A 693 4.89 8.86 38.96
CA ARG A 693 3.48 9.21 39.19
C ARG A 693 2.55 8.79 38.04
N ASN A 694 3.08 8.11 37.02
CA ASN A 694 2.37 7.73 35.80
C ASN A 694 1.73 8.92 35.06
N PHE A 695 2.40 10.06 35.01
CA PHE A 695 1.94 11.19 34.19
C PHE A 695 2.11 10.90 32.70
N ILE A 696 1.20 11.44 31.90
CA ILE A 696 1.29 11.38 30.44
C ILE A 696 2.27 12.45 29.98
N MET A 697 3.29 12.05 29.22
CA MET A 697 4.37 12.92 28.77
C MET A 697 4.61 12.74 27.27
N ALA A 698 4.94 13.83 26.60
CA ALA A 698 5.37 13.84 25.21
C ALA A 698 6.62 14.70 25.04
N ALA A 699 7.47 14.39 24.08
CA ALA A 699 8.66 15.14 23.71
C ALA A 699 8.59 15.58 22.25
N SER A 700 9.22 16.71 21.94
CA SER A 700 9.23 17.25 20.58
C SER A 700 10.58 17.88 20.25
N ILE A 701 10.92 17.86 18.97
CA ILE A 701 12.13 18.47 18.41
C ILE A 701 11.69 19.72 17.62
N SER A 702 12.27 20.88 17.89
CA SER A 702 12.01 22.07 17.08
C SER A 702 12.67 21.94 15.71
N GLY A 703 12.03 22.48 14.67
CA GLY A 703 12.55 22.48 13.30
C GLY A 703 11.90 23.55 12.44
N SER A 704 12.46 23.78 11.25
CA SER A 704 11.94 24.78 10.30
C SER A 704 10.83 24.22 9.41
N THR A 705 10.82 22.91 9.20
CA THR A 705 9.93 22.20 8.29
C THR A 705 9.11 21.21 9.12
N ILE A 706 7.81 21.12 8.82
CA ILE A 706 6.93 20.15 9.48
C ILE A 706 7.40 18.75 9.10
N GLU A 707 7.52 17.88 10.09
CA GLU A 707 7.76 16.45 9.92
C GLU A 707 9.01 16.11 9.07
N LYS A 708 10.04 16.94 9.19
CA LYS A 708 11.30 16.71 8.50
C LYS A 708 12.02 15.52 9.13
N ALA A 709 12.17 14.44 8.36
CA ALA A 709 13.01 13.31 8.72
C ALA A 709 14.48 13.74 8.88
N ARG A 710 15.14 13.16 9.88
CA ARG A 710 16.54 13.38 10.23
C ARG A 710 17.36 12.12 9.95
N ASP A 711 18.67 12.31 9.79
CA ASP A 711 19.61 11.21 9.53
C ASP A 711 19.74 10.24 10.72
N ASP A 712 19.37 10.70 11.92
CA ASP A 712 19.35 9.90 13.14
C ASP A 712 18.03 9.12 13.36
N GLY A 713 17.17 9.10 12.34
CA GLY A 713 15.90 8.37 12.31
C GLY A 713 14.72 9.12 12.96
N LEU A 714 14.99 10.22 13.65
CA LEU A 714 13.96 11.05 14.31
C LEU A 714 13.34 12.07 13.34
N VAL A 715 12.27 12.73 13.78
CA VAL A 715 11.44 13.64 12.98
C VAL A 715 11.27 14.97 13.70
N GLU A 716 11.56 16.08 13.00
CA GLU A 716 11.37 17.44 13.53
C GLU A 716 9.91 17.87 13.48
N ARG A 717 9.51 18.77 14.41
CA ARG A 717 8.12 19.26 14.57
C ARG A 717 7.09 18.14 14.69
N HIS A 718 7.51 17.02 15.27
CA HIS A 718 6.71 15.84 15.57
C HIS A 718 6.68 15.58 17.07
N ALA A 719 5.61 14.94 17.54
CA ALA A 719 5.43 14.61 18.95
C ALA A 719 5.70 13.11 19.19
N TYR A 720 6.62 12.84 20.11
CA TYR A 720 6.96 11.49 20.58
C TYR A 720 6.36 11.28 21.95
N SER A 721 5.75 10.12 22.20
CA SER A 721 5.30 9.79 23.56
C SER A 721 6.51 9.44 24.42
N LEU A 722 6.69 10.09 25.57
CA LEU A 722 7.75 9.77 26.53
C LEU A 722 7.23 8.71 27.52
N ILE A 723 7.60 7.46 27.24
CA ILE A 723 7.02 6.26 27.86
C ILE A 723 7.65 5.96 29.21
N ALA A 724 8.97 6.11 29.33
CA ALA A 724 9.65 5.82 30.58
C ALA A 724 10.89 6.67 30.77
N VAL A 725 11.22 6.95 32.03
CA VAL A 725 12.46 7.62 32.42
C VAL A 725 13.12 6.81 33.51
N LYS A 726 14.21 6.12 33.16
CA LYS A 726 14.84 5.10 34.01
C LYS A 726 16.27 5.46 34.35
N HIS A 727 16.65 5.22 35.60
CA HIS A 727 18.04 5.28 36.04
C HIS A 727 18.45 3.91 36.54
N VAL A 728 19.21 3.19 35.73
CA VAL A 728 19.55 1.79 35.96
C VAL A 728 21.06 1.63 35.89
N LYS A 729 21.67 1.10 36.95
CA LYS A 729 23.11 0.82 37.01
C LYS A 729 24.01 2.03 36.66
N GLY A 730 23.57 3.24 37.00
CA GLY A 730 24.29 4.48 36.69
C GLY A 730 24.00 5.05 35.30
N ILE A 731 23.16 4.39 34.49
CA ILE A 731 22.80 4.81 33.13
C ILE A 731 21.40 5.45 33.17
N LYS A 732 21.30 6.65 32.59
CA LYS A 732 20.07 7.43 32.51
C LYS A 732 19.46 7.25 31.12
N LEU A 733 18.28 6.64 31.05
CA LEU A 733 17.62 6.27 29.82
C LEU A 733 16.22 6.88 29.75
N CYS A 734 15.84 7.29 28.55
CA CYS A 734 14.48 7.65 28.18
C CYS A 734 13.97 6.63 27.18
N GLN A 735 12.77 6.10 27.40
CA GLN A 735 12.06 5.30 26.41
C GLN A 735 11.01 6.19 25.74
N LEU A 736 11.02 6.23 24.42
CA LEU A 736 10.07 7.01 23.64
C LEU A 736 9.35 6.12 22.64
N ARG A 737 8.18 6.57 22.19
CA ARG A 737 7.45 5.98 21.07
C ARG A 737 7.28 6.99 19.95
N ASN A 738 7.56 6.59 18.72
CA ASN A 738 7.12 7.33 17.54
C ASN A 738 5.67 6.92 17.19
N PRO A 739 4.69 7.85 17.20
CA PRO A 739 3.30 7.51 16.82
C PRO A 739 3.12 7.21 15.32
N TRP A 740 4.15 7.41 14.48
CA TRP A 740 4.13 7.00 13.07
C TRP A 740 4.47 5.52 12.86
N GLY A 741 4.77 4.77 13.93
CA GLY A 741 5.21 3.38 13.85
C GLY A 741 6.72 3.25 13.59
N ASN A 742 7.10 2.10 13.06
CA ASN A 742 8.45 1.55 13.21
C ASN A 742 9.47 2.05 12.16
N ASP A 743 9.02 2.61 11.05
CA ASP A 743 9.90 3.00 9.92
C ASP A 743 10.79 4.23 10.22
N ARG A 744 10.62 4.87 11.39
CA ARG A 744 11.28 6.12 11.79
C ARG A 744 11.67 6.12 13.27
N GLU A 745 12.44 5.11 13.67
CA GLU A 745 13.00 5.00 15.03
C GLU A 745 14.40 5.60 15.15
N TRP A 746 14.78 5.94 16.38
CA TRP A 746 16.14 6.34 16.73
C TRP A 746 17.14 5.26 16.33
N ASN A 747 18.23 5.63 15.65
CA ASN A 747 19.26 4.69 15.19
C ASN A 747 20.62 4.82 15.91
N GLY A 748 20.66 5.52 17.04
CA GLY A 748 21.88 5.76 17.82
C GLY A 748 22.02 4.88 19.07
N ALA A 749 22.74 5.36 20.08
CA ALA A 749 22.99 4.58 21.29
C ALA A 749 21.69 4.16 21.99
N TRP A 750 21.58 2.88 22.34
CA TRP A 750 20.38 2.23 22.93
C TRP A 750 19.17 2.08 22.02
N SER A 751 19.30 2.35 20.72
CA SER A 751 18.30 1.96 19.71
C SER A 751 18.07 0.45 19.67
N ASP A 752 17.08 0.04 18.89
CA ASP A 752 16.91 -1.35 18.52
C ASP A 752 18.12 -1.88 17.74
N GLY A 753 18.54 -3.09 18.09
CA GLY A 753 19.78 -3.71 17.59
C GLY A 753 21.09 -3.04 18.06
N SER A 754 21.05 -2.02 18.93
CA SER A 754 22.26 -1.29 19.36
C SER A 754 23.27 -2.20 20.09
N PRO A 755 24.59 -2.07 19.83
CA PRO A 755 25.63 -2.81 20.57
C PRO A 755 25.60 -2.56 22.09
N GLU A 756 24.94 -1.49 22.54
CA GLU A 756 24.85 -1.06 23.93
C GLU A 756 24.14 -2.12 24.78
N TRP A 757 23.12 -2.76 24.21
CA TRP A 757 22.39 -3.86 24.84
C TRP A 757 23.26 -5.08 25.10
N THR A 758 24.22 -5.34 24.21
CA THR A 758 25.17 -6.46 24.35
C THR A 758 26.27 -6.11 25.36
N LYS A 759 26.70 -4.84 25.42
CA LYS A 759 27.69 -4.35 26.40
C LYS A 759 27.13 -4.31 27.83
N HIS A 760 25.82 -4.14 27.99
CA HIS A 760 25.14 -3.98 29.28
C HIS A 760 23.98 -4.99 29.46
N PRO A 761 24.27 -6.31 29.53
CA PRO A 761 23.24 -7.35 29.60
C PRO A 761 22.42 -7.31 30.91
N ASP A 762 22.97 -6.74 31.98
CA ASP A 762 22.27 -6.54 33.25
C ASP A 762 21.24 -5.41 33.17
N VAL A 763 21.55 -4.34 32.43
CA VAL A 763 20.58 -3.26 32.13
C VAL A 763 19.47 -3.79 31.24
N LYS A 764 19.81 -4.53 30.16
CA LYS A 764 18.83 -5.21 29.30
C LYS A 764 17.87 -6.08 30.11
N LYS A 765 18.40 -6.93 30.98
CA LYS A 765 17.61 -7.81 31.85
C LYS A 765 16.73 -7.03 32.84
N GLN A 766 17.25 -5.97 33.46
CA GLN A 766 16.50 -5.19 34.44
C GLN A 766 15.36 -4.38 33.81
N LEU A 767 15.54 -3.93 32.57
CA LEU A 767 14.50 -3.25 31.81
C LEU A 767 13.51 -4.22 31.15
N GLY A 768 13.82 -5.52 31.09
CA GLY A 768 13.03 -6.49 30.33
C GLY A 768 13.02 -6.17 28.84
N TYR A 769 14.11 -5.60 28.32
CA TYR A 769 14.18 -5.17 26.93
C TYR A 769 14.30 -6.38 25.99
N GLU A 770 13.42 -6.39 25.00
CA GLU A 770 13.42 -7.29 23.85
C GLU A 770 13.45 -6.43 22.59
N GLU A 771 14.16 -6.90 21.57
CA GLU A 771 14.23 -6.20 20.29
C GLU A 771 12.91 -6.45 19.55
N SER A 772 12.22 -5.37 19.18
CA SER A 772 10.92 -5.46 18.53
C SER A 772 10.69 -4.25 17.65
N ASP A 773 10.30 -4.50 16.42
CA ASP A 773 9.86 -3.46 15.50
C ASP A 773 8.46 -3.00 15.93
N ASP A 774 8.37 -2.03 16.84
CA ASP A 774 7.12 -1.60 17.47
C ASP A 774 7.02 -0.10 17.79
N GLY A 775 7.93 0.72 17.25
CA GLY A 775 7.96 2.16 17.41
C GLY A 775 8.57 2.60 18.74
N LEU A 776 8.87 1.67 19.66
CA LEU A 776 9.49 1.97 20.96
C LEU A 776 11.01 1.85 20.86
N PHE A 777 11.70 2.89 21.32
CA PHE A 777 13.15 2.85 21.43
C PHE A 777 13.61 3.46 22.74
N TYR A 778 14.74 2.98 23.23
CA TYR A 778 15.47 3.65 24.29
C TYR A 778 16.51 4.60 23.70
N MET A 779 16.81 5.66 24.44
CA MET A 779 17.96 6.51 24.16
C MET A 779 18.61 6.97 25.46
N HIS A 780 19.91 7.26 25.39
CA HIS A 780 20.61 7.85 26.52
C HIS A 780 20.12 9.28 26.79
N PHE A 781 20.01 9.67 28.06
CA PHE A 781 19.52 11.00 28.42
C PHE A 781 20.41 12.14 27.88
N ASP A 782 21.71 11.89 27.69
CA ASP A 782 22.60 12.88 27.07
C ASP A 782 22.28 13.13 25.60
N ASP A 783 21.77 12.11 24.88
CA ASP A 783 21.26 12.30 23.52
C ASP A 783 19.89 12.98 23.56
N PHE A 784 19.00 12.53 24.45
CA PHE A 784 17.68 13.14 24.64
C PHE A 784 17.80 14.65 24.88
N LYS A 785 18.60 15.09 25.86
CA LYS A 785 18.73 16.51 26.22
C LYS A 785 19.46 17.35 25.18
N ARG A 786 20.16 16.71 24.23
CA ARG A 786 20.86 17.36 23.10
C ARG A 786 19.92 17.54 21.92
N ILE A 787 19.03 16.60 21.69
CA ILE A 787 18.16 16.53 20.50
C ILE A 787 16.80 17.15 20.77
N TYR A 788 16.14 16.74 21.87
CA TYR A 788 14.81 17.23 22.24
C TYR A 788 14.93 18.56 22.98
N ASP A 789 14.08 19.51 22.59
CA ASP A 789 14.04 20.85 23.17
C ASP A 789 12.66 21.23 23.73
N GLY A 790 11.67 20.36 23.56
CA GLY A 790 10.33 20.50 24.13
C GLY A 790 9.88 19.22 24.82
N VAL A 791 9.32 19.35 26.02
CA VAL A 791 8.56 18.30 26.70
C VAL A 791 7.22 18.85 27.15
N GLN A 792 6.16 18.10 26.93
CA GLN A 792 4.80 18.41 27.32
C GLN A 792 4.33 17.38 28.35
N ILE A 793 3.66 17.82 29.40
CA ILE A 793 3.23 16.98 30.51
C ILE A 793 1.77 17.29 30.82
N CYS A 794 0.94 16.25 30.79
CA CYS A 794 -0.40 16.26 31.37
C CYS A 794 -0.30 15.60 32.75
N ALA A 795 -0.37 16.41 33.81
CA ALA A 795 -0.06 16.00 35.18
C ALA A 795 -1.24 15.28 35.86
N ILE A 796 -1.78 14.27 35.18
CA ILE A 796 -2.81 13.36 35.72
C ILE A 796 -2.16 12.07 36.22
N GLU A 797 -2.43 11.68 37.46
CA GLU A 797 -2.01 10.39 38.00
C GLU A 797 -2.91 9.28 37.43
N MET A 798 -2.35 8.48 36.52
CA MET A 798 -3.07 7.35 35.94
C MET A 798 -3.11 6.19 36.94
N SER A 799 -4.32 5.72 37.26
CA SER A 799 -4.58 4.68 38.27
C SER A 799 -4.06 3.29 37.87
N THR A 800 -3.92 3.03 36.58
CA THR A 800 -3.39 1.77 36.03
C THR A 800 -1.97 1.96 35.54
N LYS A 801 -1.14 0.91 35.66
CA LYS A 801 0.19 0.90 35.05
C LYS A 801 0.08 0.87 33.53
N ARG A 802 1.08 1.42 32.85
CA ARG A 802 1.15 1.43 31.38
C ARG A 802 1.10 0.02 30.80
N ALA A 803 0.34 -0.21 29.74
CA ALA A 803 0.22 -1.51 29.08
C ALA A 803 1.58 -2.01 28.56
N SER A 804 2.43 -1.12 28.06
CA SER A 804 3.82 -1.42 27.66
C SER A 804 4.73 -1.93 28.79
N SER A 805 4.33 -1.77 30.06
CA SER A 805 5.03 -2.40 31.20
C SER A 805 4.62 -3.85 31.46
N PHE A 806 3.61 -4.34 30.73
CA PHE A 806 3.10 -5.71 30.72
C PHE A 806 3.12 -6.25 29.28
N ARG A 807 4.30 -6.61 28.77
CA ARG A 807 4.36 -7.66 27.75
C ARG A 807 4.75 -8.97 28.45
N TRP A 808 3.89 -9.96 28.27
CA TRP A 808 4.03 -11.33 28.77
C TRP A 808 4.76 -12.19 27.75
#